data_AF-A0A1G4T9U4-F1
#
_entry.id   AF-A0A1G4T9U4-F1
#
_cell.length_a   1.000
_cell.length_b   1.000
_cell.length_c   1.000
_cell.angle_alpha   90.00
_cell.angle_beta   90.00
_cell.angle_gamma   90.00
#
_symmetry.space_group_name_H-M   'P 1'
#
loop_
_entity.id
_entity.type
_entity.pdbx_description
1 polymer ?
#
loop_
_entity_poly.entity_id
_entity_poly.type
_entity_poly.pdbx_seq_one_letter_code
_entity_poly.pdbx_strand_id
1 'polypeptide(L)'
;MAGIGFELKKLFRQAGLLHSVKAYAYSSLTTIGPMILCLFMLLFMQRFMSRYGVSFLERELFQATIVYGFIFSTLLTGGLSMILTRFIADKMYMKQYEYLLSSYYGAMAVSLPVGMACAWLFLRGVPAGFGYKAAAYLFFAELIILSFQGVLLSAVKDFKRIVRNYCFGIGVALAGAWLVLKYTPFQDATAALTMLAAGFFVIVLLTGRHLEQTLPAKESRLYFDFLSYLRKYPALFCIGTLFYSGVYIHSFVYWFGPAGGRVAEQFAVSTFFDPPVFYAYLTVTPTLITFVVSVETAFYEKFRDYYSNILNEGTLLDIARAKEEMQRTLTREISFMMEVQLLFTVLSLALGLKLLPTIGFSMEQLDAYVILVLGYFLFIIAFIVMLILLYFDDRKGVLVISSLFVLLNVNLTSWTMAANYHGIGLFVAAFLALAAALWRLVHYVGNIEYYTFCAQPLATPRKVPFWRRRPGKMAASSLLLLGVGLLLGACSNEAPASPVPAEPAPVAESAVPGSPLTAKGLAEDKRLYERDNDTSVAALYMTVLPDTKERGLSWYSLNRVRNWMEEGDLKVILQEGAADGSGPQSGLFGYDATETNAKVSLRGNTTRYSPQRSYKIRLNNQAGLWRDQRTIDLNKHYYDSARIRNKLSFDIFETLPHMASLRTQFVHLYVKDLSGGGKANAPYEDYGLFTQIEHPNQMFLKNHWLDPNGQLYKAVMFEFFRYPETLRSQSDPKYDKQAFEKQLEIKGREDHDKLLMMLNDVNNMAIPINEVMEKHFDLDNYLTWLASNILMDNMDTDAQNFLLYSPLNSDKWYFVPWDYDGGWELQRGLRSISDYSNGISNYWGSVLHNRFFRSEENVQKLKKKIDELYQSINKETVTKRVDAYRGTVEPFLKSDPDIRFLPVKADQLDQEFDRIAEVPARSLKRFNEDLEKPKPFYLGDLLRENGKTVFVWDQSFDLQGDDLVYDWTLAKDPLFTQIVAQQKNMKETTVTLDALQPGEYYWKVIVRDQKGNQQIAFDIYRDSRDLPYYGMRQIKVE
;
A
#
# COMPACT_ATOMS: atom_id res chain seq x y z
N MET A 1 2.25 -7.40 -12.95
CA MET A 1 0.88 -6.81 -13.01
C MET A 1 0.53 -6.20 -11.66
N ALA A 2 0.48 -6.98 -10.57
CA ALA A 2 0.09 -6.51 -9.22
C ALA A 2 0.62 -5.10 -8.84
N GLY A 3 -0.24 -4.08 -8.92
CA GLY A 3 0.13 -2.71 -8.62
C GLY A 3 -0.88 -1.59 -8.87
N ILE A 4 -1.77 -1.70 -9.86
CA ILE A 4 -2.68 -0.59 -10.22
C ILE A 4 -4.07 -0.75 -9.57
N GLY A 5 -4.37 -1.94 -9.05
CA GLY A 5 -5.69 -2.29 -8.52
C GLY A 5 -6.25 -1.31 -7.48
N PHE A 6 -5.43 -0.59 -6.71
CA PHE A 6 -5.92 0.39 -5.72
C PHE A 6 -6.44 1.70 -6.35
N GLU A 7 -5.73 2.30 -7.30
CA GLU A 7 -6.19 3.50 -8.02
C GLU A 7 -7.39 3.17 -8.92
N LEU A 8 -7.39 1.99 -9.55
CA LEU A 8 -8.55 1.52 -10.31
C LEU A 8 -9.77 1.28 -9.41
N LYS A 9 -9.60 0.60 -8.26
CA LYS A 9 -10.67 0.44 -7.24
C LYS A 9 -11.18 1.78 -6.72
N LYS A 10 -10.35 2.82 -6.61
CA LYS A 10 -10.76 4.17 -6.20
C LYS A 10 -11.70 4.82 -7.22
N LEU A 11 -11.42 4.67 -8.51
CA LEU A 11 -12.24 5.23 -9.60
C LEU A 11 -13.53 4.41 -9.83
N PHE A 12 -13.50 3.09 -9.70
CA PHE A 12 -14.69 2.23 -9.83
C PHE A 12 -15.63 2.22 -8.62
N ARG A 13 -15.26 2.85 -7.50
CA ARG A 13 -16.09 2.95 -6.27
C ARG A 13 -17.15 4.06 -6.30
N GLN A 14 -17.13 4.95 -7.30
CA GLN A 14 -18.09 6.05 -7.42
C GLN A 14 -19.25 5.66 -8.34
N ALA A 15 -20.49 5.87 -7.88
CA ALA A 15 -21.68 5.52 -8.65
C ALA A 15 -21.85 6.39 -9.91
N GLY A 16 -22.37 5.78 -10.99
CA GLY A 16 -22.77 6.45 -12.22
C GLY A 16 -21.88 6.16 -13.44
N LEU A 17 -22.52 6.10 -14.62
CA LEU A 17 -21.88 5.79 -15.91
C LEU A 17 -20.64 6.65 -16.21
N LEU A 18 -20.69 7.96 -15.92
CA LEU A 18 -19.56 8.87 -16.14
C LEU A 18 -18.32 8.52 -15.29
N HIS A 19 -18.51 8.05 -14.04
CA HIS A 19 -17.40 7.64 -13.19
C HIS A 19 -16.81 6.31 -13.66
N SER A 20 -17.64 5.36 -14.08
CA SER A 20 -17.17 4.11 -14.72
C SER A 20 -16.40 4.40 -16.03
N VAL A 21 -16.89 5.28 -16.89
CA VAL A 21 -16.20 5.72 -18.11
C VAL A 21 -14.86 6.39 -17.77
N LYS A 22 -14.81 7.23 -16.73
CA LYS A 22 -13.56 7.86 -16.26
C LYS A 22 -12.57 6.83 -15.70
N ALA A 23 -13.05 5.80 -14.99
CA ALA A 23 -12.24 4.70 -14.48
C ALA A 23 -11.64 3.85 -15.63
N TYR A 24 -12.48 3.47 -16.61
CA TYR A 24 -12.02 2.79 -17.82
C TYR A 24 -11.06 3.65 -18.63
N ALA A 25 -11.35 4.93 -18.87
CA ALA A 25 -10.47 5.84 -19.60
C ALA A 25 -9.10 6.01 -18.93
N TYR A 26 -9.06 6.10 -17.60
CA TYR A 26 -7.80 6.10 -16.85
C TYR A 26 -7.05 4.78 -16.99
N SER A 27 -7.74 3.63 -16.88
CA SER A 27 -7.13 2.31 -17.09
C SER A 27 -6.62 2.10 -18.51
N SER A 28 -7.32 2.62 -19.53
CA SER A 28 -6.85 2.63 -20.92
C SER A 28 -5.56 3.41 -21.04
N LEU A 29 -5.52 4.62 -20.46
CA LEU A 29 -4.36 5.49 -20.51
C LEU A 29 -3.13 4.88 -19.83
N THR A 30 -3.30 4.13 -18.74
CA THR A 30 -2.19 3.45 -18.05
C THR A 30 -1.76 2.14 -18.71
N THR A 31 -2.68 1.39 -19.32
CA THR A 31 -2.42 0.02 -19.83
C THR A 31 -1.94 0.02 -21.27
N ILE A 32 -2.57 0.82 -22.13
CA ILE A 32 -2.35 0.85 -23.59
C ILE A 32 -2.11 2.26 -24.13
N GLY A 33 -2.16 3.30 -23.28
CA GLY A 33 -1.95 4.69 -23.65
C GLY A 33 -0.71 4.91 -24.53
N PRO A 34 0.48 4.38 -24.18
CA PRO A 34 1.66 4.43 -25.04
C PRO A 34 1.43 3.91 -26.47
N MET A 35 0.75 2.77 -26.64
CA MET A 35 0.43 2.19 -27.95
C MET A 35 -0.54 3.08 -28.74
N ILE A 36 -1.61 3.55 -28.09
CA ILE A 36 -2.59 4.47 -28.70
C ILE A 36 -1.93 5.79 -29.12
N LEU A 37 -1.04 6.33 -28.30
CA LEU A 37 -0.31 7.57 -28.59
C LEU A 37 0.62 7.39 -29.80
N CYS A 38 1.37 6.28 -29.87
CA CYS A 38 2.18 5.95 -31.05
C CYS A 38 1.32 5.75 -32.32
N LEU A 39 0.13 5.16 -32.19
CA LEU A 39 -0.84 5.01 -33.29
C LEU A 39 -1.31 6.38 -33.81
N PHE A 40 -1.70 7.29 -32.92
CA PHE A 40 -2.07 8.66 -33.29
C PHE A 40 -0.90 9.39 -33.96
N MET A 41 0.31 9.29 -33.40
CA MET A 41 1.50 9.89 -34.00
C MET A 41 1.72 9.41 -35.45
N LEU A 42 1.59 8.11 -35.71
CA LEU A 42 1.72 7.53 -37.07
C LEU A 42 0.65 8.11 -38.01
N LEU A 43 -0.61 8.16 -37.59
CA LEU A 43 -1.71 8.73 -38.39
C LEU A 43 -1.50 10.22 -38.69
N PHE A 44 -1.04 11.00 -37.70
CA PHE A 44 -0.72 12.42 -37.90
C PHE A 44 0.49 12.62 -38.82
N MET A 45 1.54 11.80 -38.69
CA MET A 45 2.69 11.85 -39.60
C MET A 45 2.31 11.51 -41.04
N GLN A 46 1.53 10.45 -41.27
CA GLN A 46 1.02 10.14 -42.62
C GLN A 46 0.16 11.29 -43.19
N ARG A 47 -0.65 11.93 -42.35
CA ARG A 47 -1.47 13.09 -42.76
C ARG A 47 -0.62 14.34 -43.04
N PHE A 48 0.48 14.56 -42.33
CA PHE A 48 1.44 15.61 -42.64
C PHE A 48 2.18 15.32 -43.95
N MET A 49 2.75 14.12 -44.10
CA MET A 49 3.42 13.70 -45.34
C MET A 49 2.49 13.86 -46.55
N SER A 50 1.23 13.44 -46.45
CA SER A 50 0.25 13.61 -47.51
C SER A 50 -0.16 15.07 -47.77
N ARG A 51 -0.15 15.94 -46.76
CA ARG A 51 -0.50 17.36 -46.88
C ARG A 51 0.63 18.19 -47.48
N TYR A 52 1.88 17.82 -47.19
CA TYR A 52 3.09 18.50 -47.65
C TYR A 52 3.73 17.85 -48.89
N GLY A 53 2.94 17.12 -49.68
CA GLY A 53 3.34 16.66 -51.02
C GLY A 53 4.25 15.44 -51.10
N VAL A 54 4.56 14.77 -49.98
CA VAL A 54 5.45 13.60 -49.96
C VAL A 54 4.86 12.47 -50.83
N SER A 55 5.72 11.86 -51.66
CA SER A 55 5.29 10.89 -52.66
C SER A 55 4.59 9.67 -52.05
N PHE A 56 3.80 8.95 -52.86
CA PHE A 56 3.13 7.73 -52.40
C PHE A 56 4.12 6.65 -52.00
N LEU A 57 5.12 6.38 -52.85
CA LEU A 57 6.18 5.38 -52.60
C LEU A 57 6.96 5.65 -51.30
N GLU A 58 7.23 6.92 -51.00
CA GLU A 58 7.91 7.30 -49.76
C GLU A 58 7.03 7.17 -48.51
N ARG A 59 5.73 7.42 -48.64
CA ARG A 59 4.77 7.15 -47.55
C ARG A 59 4.61 5.65 -47.29
N GLU A 60 4.61 4.82 -48.34
CA GLU A 60 4.65 3.35 -48.20
C GLU A 60 5.95 2.88 -47.56
N LEU A 61 7.11 3.39 -48.00
CA LEU A 61 8.42 3.07 -47.42
C LEU A 61 8.52 3.46 -45.94
N PHE A 62 8.05 4.65 -45.57
CA PHE A 62 7.93 5.07 -44.17
C PHE A 62 7.02 4.13 -43.35
N GLN A 63 5.85 3.79 -43.87
CA GLN A 63 4.92 2.86 -43.20
C GLN A 63 5.52 1.46 -43.05
N ALA A 64 6.12 0.91 -44.11
CA ALA A 64 6.74 -0.41 -44.11
C ALA A 64 7.88 -0.50 -43.09
N THR A 65 8.76 0.50 -43.03
CA THR A 65 9.84 0.58 -42.03
C THR A 65 9.32 0.64 -40.60
N ILE A 66 8.24 1.38 -40.33
CA ILE A 66 7.67 1.44 -38.98
C ILE A 66 7.04 0.10 -38.59
N VAL A 67 6.24 -0.49 -39.48
CA VAL A 67 5.58 -1.80 -39.27
C VAL A 67 6.63 -2.89 -39.03
N TYR A 68 7.67 -2.95 -39.86
CA TYR A 68 8.82 -3.84 -39.66
C TYR A 68 9.53 -3.56 -38.34
N GLY A 69 9.77 -2.28 -38.02
CA GLY A 69 10.40 -1.85 -36.79
C GLY A 69 9.71 -2.45 -35.56
N PHE A 70 8.41 -2.21 -35.42
CA PHE A 70 7.60 -2.76 -34.33
C PHE A 70 7.57 -4.30 -34.33
N ILE A 71 7.24 -4.93 -35.46
CA ILE A 71 7.10 -6.39 -35.54
C ILE A 71 8.41 -7.10 -35.15
N PHE A 72 9.52 -6.74 -35.79
CA PHE A 72 10.79 -7.44 -35.57
C PHE A 72 11.45 -7.09 -34.23
N SER A 73 11.26 -5.88 -33.68
CA SER A 73 11.75 -5.57 -32.32
C SER A 73 10.99 -6.36 -31.26
N THR A 74 9.67 -6.52 -31.44
CA THR A 74 8.82 -7.29 -30.52
C THR A 74 9.11 -8.79 -30.61
N LEU A 75 9.29 -9.34 -31.82
CA LEU A 75 9.68 -10.76 -32.01
C LEU A 75 11.06 -11.07 -31.42
N LEU A 76 12.04 -10.17 -31.60
CA LEU A 76 13.40 -10.33 -31.07
C LEU A 76 13.42 -10.30 -29.54
N THR A 77 12.71 -9.36 -28.92
CA THR A 77 12.78 -9.14 -27.47
C THR A 77 11.84 -10.05 -26.67
N GLY A 78 10.72 -10.48 -27.24
CA GLY A 78 9.61 -11.12 -26.51
C GLY A 78 9.97 -12.31 -25.63
N GLY A 79 10.84 -13.21 -26.12
CA GLY A 79 11.31 -14.36 -25.33
C GLY A 79 12.15 -13.96 -24.10
N LEU A 80 13.02 -12.95 -24.24
CA LEU A 80 13.79 -12.41 -23.12
C LEU A 80 12.93 -11.55 -22.20
N SER A 81 12.00 -10.75 -22.73
CA SER A 81 11.05 -9.95 -21.95
C SER A 81 10.19 -10.83 -21.04
N MET A 82 9.79 -12.02 -21.50
CA MET A 82 9.04 -12.98 -20.68
C MET A 82 9.86 -13.55 -19.51
N ILE A 83 11.15 -13.84 -19.74
CA ILE A 83 12.09 -14.25 -18.66
C ILE A 83 12.32 -13.10 -17.68
N LEU A 84 12.61 -11.90 -18.20
CA LEU A 84 12.90 -10.72 -17.41
C LEU A 84 11.71 -10.34 -16.52
N THR A 85 10.48 -10.45 -17.04
CA THR A 85 9.24 -10.26 -16.29
C THR A 85 9.14 -11.22 -15.10
N ARG A 86 9.42 -12.52 -15.29
CA ARG A 86 9.41 -13.49 -14.18
C ARG A 86 10.54 -13.26 -13.19
N PHE A 87 11.74 -12.94 -13.68
CA PHE A 87 12.91 -12.63 -12.85
C PHE A 87 12.65 -11.42 -11.94
N ILE A 88 12.13 -10.33 -12.51
CA ILE A 88 11.76 -9.13 -11.76
C ILE A 88 10.66 -9.43 -10.75
N ALA A 89 9.62 -10.19 -11.12
CA ALA A 89 8.57 -10.58 -10.19
C ALA A 89 9.10 -11.38 -8.99
N ASP A 90 9.96 -12.37 -9.22
CA ASP A 90 10.59 -13.17 -8.16
C ASP A 90 11.52 -12.31 -7.28
N LYS A 91 12.28 -11.37 -7.87
CA LYS A 91 13.16 -10.46 -7.14
C LYS A 91 12.41 -9.41 -6.32
N MET A 92 11.32 -8.85 -6.85
CA MET A 92 10.42 -7.96 -6.09
C MET A 92 9.76 -8.69 -4.92
N TYR A 93 9.33 -9.95 -5.11
CA TYR A 93 8.79 -10.78 -4.03
C TYR A 93 9.85 -11.04 -2.93
N MET A 94 11.11 -11.26 -3.32
CA MET A 94 12.25 -11.41 -2.40
C MET A 94 12.78 -10.09 -1.83
N LYS A 95 12.15 -8.93 -2.11
CA LYS A 95 12.61 -7.57 -1.74
C LYS A 95 14.03 -7.19 -2.25
N GLN A 96 14.52 -7.84 -3.31
CA GLN A 96 15.87 -7.67 -3.89
C GLN A 96 15.85 -6.71 -5.08
N TYR A 97 15.65 -5.41 -4.81
CA TYR A 97 15.40 -4.38 -5.82
C TYR A 97 16.61 -3.99 -6.68
N GLU A 98 17.83 -4.20 -6.18
CA GLU A 98 19.13 -3.98 -6.85
C GLU A 98 19.31 -4.79 -8.16
N TYR A 99 18.55 -5.89 -8.31
CA TYR A 99 18.56 -6.71 -9.52
C TYR A 99 17.71 -6.14 -10.66
N LEU A 100 16.75 -5.24 -10.39
CA LEU A 100 15.81 -4.75 -11.41
C LEU A 100 16.54 -3.94 -12.49
N LEU A 101 17.14 -2.82 -12.10
CA LEU A 101 17.83 -1.94 -13.04
C LEU A 101 19.06 -2.64 -13.67
N SER A 102 19.76 -3.47 -12.88
CA SER A 102 20.89 -4.29 -13.34
C SER A 102 20.51 -5.26 -14.46
N SER A 103 19.41 -6.02 -14.30
CA SER A 103 18.97 -7.00 -15.32
C SER A 103 18.41 -6.35 -16.59
N TYR A 104 17.92 -5.11 -16.51
CA TYR A 104 17.57 -4.31 -17.70
C TYR A 104 18.79 -4.01 -18.59
N TYR A 105 19.90 -3.53 -18.02
CA TYR A 105 21.12 -3.32 -18.83
C TYR A 105 21.69 -4.64 -19.35
N GLY A 106 21.58 -5.74 -18.60
CA GLY A 106 21.93 -7.07 -19.09
C GLY A 106 21.08 -7.54 -20.28
N ALA A 107 19.76 -7.33 -20.22
CA ALA A 107 18.85 -7.66 -21.32
C ALA A 107 19.14 -6.83 -22.58
N MET A 108 19.42 -5.53 -22.43
CA MET A 108 19.89 -4.67 -23.53
C MET A 108 21.23 -5.13 -24.09
N ALA A 109 22.22 -5.45 -23.24
CA ALA A 109 23.55 -5.88 -23.66
C ALA A 109 23.54 -7.20 -24.46
N VAL A 110 22.56 -8.07 -24.23
CA VAL A 110 22.33 -9.28 -25.05
C VAL A 110 21.58 -8.96 -26.35
N SER A 111 20.52 -8.14 -26.28
CA SER A 111 19.56 -8.01 -27.38
C SER A 111 19.95 -6.97 -28.42
N LEU A 112 20.54 -5.84 -28.00
CA LEU A 112 20.93 -4.77 -28.92
C LEU A 112 21.96 -5.23 -29.95
N PRO A 113 23.08 -5.91 -29.59
CA PRO A 113 24.06 -6.35 -30.60
C PRO A 113 23.45 -7.28 -31.66
N VAL A 114 22.55 -8.18 -31.25
CA VAL A 114 21.85 -9.12 -32.16
C VAL A 114 20.89 -8.36 -33.06
N GLY A 115 20.02 -7.51 -32.49
CA GLY A 115 19.07 -6.72 -33.27
C GLY A 115 19.75 -5.77 -34.24
N MET A 116 20.81 -5.10 -33.81
CA MET A 116 21.61 -4.20 -34.65
C MET A 116 22.31 -4.95 -35.78
N ALA A 117 22.88 -6.13 -35.53
CA ALA A 117 23.45 -6.96 -36.60
C ALA A 117 22.39 -7.36 -37.65
N CYS A 118 21.20 -7.78 -37.20
CA CYS A 118 20.07 -8.09 -38.10
C CYS A 118 19.60 -6.86 -38.89
N ALA A 119 19.43 -5.71 -38.24
CA ALA A 119 19.00 -4.47 -38.88
C ALA A 119 20.01 -3.98 -39.92
N TRP A 120 21.31 -4.04 -39.62
CA TRP A 120 22.36 -3.71 -40.59
C TRP A 120 22.37 -4.67 -41.80
N LEU A 121 22.24 -5.97 -41.56
CA LEU A 121 22.17 -6.99 -42.63
C LEU A 121 20.94 -6.85 -43.53
N PHE A 122 19.84 -6.28 -43.03
CA PHE A 122 18.64 -5.99 -43.79
C PHE A 122 18.75 -4.63 -44.52
N LEU A 123 19.04 -3.55 -43.79
CA LEU A 123 19.06 -2.18 -44.31
C LEU A 123 20.12 -1.94 -45.39
N ARG A 124 21.20 -2.74 -45.45
CA ARG A 124 22.16 -2.69 -46.58
C ARG A 124 21.50 -2.92 -47.94
N GLY A 125 20.44 -3.75 -47.98
CA GLY A 125 19.71 -4.06 -49.22
C GLY A 125 18.64 -3.03 -49.59
N VAL A 126 18.25 -2.12 -48.70
CA VAL A 126 17.22 -1.12 -49.01
C VAL A 126 17.80 -0.07 -49.98
N PRO A 127 17.13 0.26 -51.09
CA PRO A 127 17.52 1.30 -52.04
C PRO A 127 17.14 2.70 -51.49
N ALA A 128 17.76 3.08 -50.37
CA ALA A 128 17.54 4.35 -49.69
C ALA A 128 18.86 5.02 -49.27
N GLY A 129 18.83 6.34 -49.07
CA GLY A 129 19.98 7.13 -48.66
C GLY A 129 20.50 6.78 -47.24
N PHE A 130 21.75 7.17 -46.96
CA PHE A 130 22.38 6.89 -45.66
C PHE A 130 21.58 7.45 -44.46
N GLY A 131 21.05 8.67 -44.57
CA GLY A 131 20.23 9.28 -43.52
C GLY A 131 18.99 8.45 -43.18
N TYR A 132 18.29 7.93 -44.19
CA TYR A 132 17.13 7.05 -44.01
C TYR A 132 17.51 5.76 -43.28
N LYS A 133 18.60 5.10 -43.73
CA LYS A 133 19.11 3.88 -43.12
C LYS A 133 19.55 4.10 -41.68
N ALA A 134 20.22 5.22 -41.39
CA ALA A 134 20.62 5.59 -40.04
C ALA A 134 19.41 5.84 -39.13
N ALA A 135 18.40 6.58 -39.60
CA ALA A 135 17.17 6.82 -38.85
C ALA A 135 16.37 5.53 -38.58
N ALA A 136 16.23 4.65 -39.58
CA ALA A 136 15.60 3.34 -39.43
C ALA A 136 16.34 2.44 -38.41
N TYR A 137 17.67 2.46 -38.46
CA TYR A 137 18.54 1.69 -37.57
C TYR A 137 18.48 2.19 -36.11
N LEU A 138 18.49 3.51 -35.90
CA LEU A 138 18.32 4.11 -34.57
C LEU A 138 16.92 3.85 -34.01
N PHE A 139 15.87 4.06 -34.80
CA PHE A 139 14.49 3.76 -34.39
C PHE A 139 14.31 2.29 -33.98
N PHE A 140 14.90 1.35 -34.72
CA PHE A 140 14.87 -0.07 -34.36
C PHE A 140 15.57 -0.35 -33.01
N ALA A 141 16.71 0.30 -32.76
CA ALA A 141 17.41 0.21 -31.48
C ALA A 141 16.57 0.78 -30.32
N GLU A 142 15.93 1.93 -30.54
CA GLU A 142 15.04 2.59 -29.57
C GLU A 142 13.84 1.70 -29.21
N LEU A 143 13.24 1.02 -30.20
CA LEU A 143 12.17 0.05 -29.95
C LEU A 143 12.63 -1.17 -29.12
N ILE A 144 13.85 -1.67 -29.35
CA ILE A 144 14.44 -2.74 -28.51
C ILE A 144 14.62 -2.24 -27.06
N ILE A 145 15.11 -1.02 -26.88
CA ILE A 145 15.28 -0.41 -25.56
C ILE A 145 13.92 -0.23 -24.86
N LEU A 146 12.94 0.38 -25.54
CA LEU A 146 11.58 0.60 -25.01
C LEU A 146 10.89 -0.72 -24.65
N SER A 147 11.13 -1.80 -25.39
CA SER A 147 10.57 -3.12 -25.09
C SER A 147 10.99 -3.62 -23.70
N PHE A 148 12.26 -3.41 -23.30
CA PHE A 148 12.74 -3.75 -21.96
C PHE A 148 12.43 -2.68 -20.91
N GLN A 149 12.45 -1.39 -21.27
CA GLN A 149 12.01 -0.33 -20.37
C GLN A 149 10.55 -0.55 -19.96
N GLY A 150 9.66 -0.94 -20.90
CA GLY A 150 8.25 -1.25 -20.62
C GLY A 150 8.06 -2.32 -19.54
N VAL A 151 8.91 -3.35 -19.52
CA VAL A 151 8.90 -4.38 -18.46
C VAL A 151 9.17 -3.76 -17.08
N LEU A 152 10.20 -2.91 -16.96
CA LEU A 152 10.54 -2.25 -15.68
C LEU A 152 9.56 -1.15 -15.29
N LEU A 153 9.08 -0.35 -16.25
CA LEU A 153 8.08 0.69 -16.02
C LEU A 153 6.78 0.11 -15.43
N SER A 154 6.40 -1.10 -15.83
CA SER A 154 5.28 -1.83 -15.23
C SER A 154 5.47 -2.17 -13.74
N ALA A 155 6.72 -2.23 -13.26
CA ALA A 155 7.05 -2.46 -11.86
C ALA A 155 7.13 -1.17 -11.03
N VAL A 156 7.48 -0.03 -11.66
CA VAL A 156 7.64 1.29 -11.03
C VAL A 156 6.29 1.98 -10.72
N LYS A 157 5.23 1.66 -11.47
CA LYS A 157 3.82 2.06 -11.20
C LYS A 157 3.49 3.57 -11.32
N ASP A 158 4.42 4.43 -11.75
CA ASP A 158 4.15 5.85 -12.06
C ASP A 158 3.64 6.04 -13.51
N PHE A 159 2.42 5.55 -13.76
CA PHE A 159 1.82 5.59 -15.10
C PHE A 159 1.55 7.01 -15.62
N LYS A 160 1.31 7.98 -14.72
CA LYS A 160 1.10 9.38 -15.12
C LYS A 160 2.37 9.95 -15.76
N ARG A 161 3.54 9.69 -15.17
CA ARG A 161 4.83 10.13 -15.70
C ARG A 161 5.21 9.40 -16.98
N ILE A 162 4.92 8.09 -17.07
CA ILE A 162 5.10 7.30 -18.30
C ILE A 162 4.34 7.95 -19.46
N VAL A 163 3.02 8.15 -19.31
CA VAL A 163 2.16 8.74 -20.35
C VAL A 163 2.64 10.15 -20.73
N ARG A 164 3.01 10.98 -19.75
CA ARG A 164 3.56 12.32 -20.00
C ARG A 164 4.85 12.28 -20.83
N ASN A 165 5.76 11.35 -20.55
CA ASN A 165 7.00 11.19 -21.30
C ASN A 165 6.74 10.79 -22.77
N TYR A 166 5.77 9.87 -22.99
CA TYR A 166 5.33 9.50 -24.34
C TYR A 166 4.69 10.69 -25.08
N CYS A 167 3.77 11.43 -24.44
CA CYS A 167 3.16 12.63 -25.03
C CYS A 167 4.21 13.69 -25.41
N PHE A 168 5.24 13.89 -24.58
CA PHE A 168 6.31 14.85 -24.86
C PHE A 168 7.16 14.44 -26.06
N GLY A 169 7.63 13.18 -26.10
CA GLY A 169 8.40 12.67 -27.24
C GLY A 169 7.60 12.63 -28.55
N ILE A 170 6.30 12.33 -28.49
CA ILE A 170 5.40 12.42 -29.65
C ILE A 170 5.16 13.88 -30.07
N GLY A 171 5.08 14.80 -29.11
CA GLY A 171 5.04 16.24 -29.38
C GLY A 171 6.28 16.70 -30.14
N VAL A 172 7.48 16.28 -29.70
CA VAL A 172 8.75 16.51 -30.41
C VAL A 172 8.72 15.89 -31.81
N ALA A 173 8.26 14.65 -31.96
CA ALA A 173 8.19 13.97 -33.24
C ALA A 173 7.28 14.69 -34.25
N LEU A 174 6.07 15.07 -33.82
CA LEU A 174 5.07 15.72 -34.67
C LEU A 174 5.42 17.18 -34.96
N ALA A 175 5.87 17.95 -33.97
CA ALA A 175 6.30 19.33 -34.18
C ALA A 175 7.55 19.40 -35.05
N GLY A 176 8.51 18.50 -34.83
CA GLY A 176 9.71 18.36 -35.65
C GLY A 176 9.38 18.00 -37.10
N ALA A 177 8.60 16.93 -37.32
CA ALA A 177 8.17 16.54 -38.66
C ALA A 177 7.36 17.64 -39.36
N TRP A 178 6.46 18.33 -38.65
CA TRP A 178 5.73 19.49 -39.19
C TRP A 178 6.66 20.63 -39.59
N LEU A 179 7.63 20.98 -38.75
CA LEU A 179 8.57 22.07 -39.00
C LEU A 179 9.46 21.73 -40.21
N VAL A 180 10.04 20.51 -40.25
CA VAL A 180 10.92 20.07 -41.33
C VAL A 180 10.16 19.98 -42.66
N LEU A 181 9.01 19.30 -42.71
CA LEU A 181 8.22 19.15 -43.96
C LEU A 181 7.64 20.48 -44.49
N LYS A 182 7.40 21.47 -43.60
CA LYS A 182 6.81 22.76 -43.98
C LYS A 182 7.85 23.82 -44.36
N TYR A 183 8.97 23.90 -43.63
CA TYR A 183 9.92 25.02 -43.73
C TYR A 183 11.29 24.63 -44.32
N THR A 184 11.52 23.34 -44.61
CA THR A 184 12.75 22.87 -45.25
C THR A 184 12.42 22.15 -46.57
N PRO A 185 13.38 22.06 -47.51
CA PRO A 185 13.20 21.32 -48.76
C PRO A 185 13.13 19.79 -48.57
N PHE A 186 13.36 19.27 -47.35
CA PHE A 186 13.36 17.84 -47.06
C PHE A 186 11.92 17.32 -46.87
N GLN A 187 11.18 17.26 -47.98
CA GLN A 187 9.82 16.73 -48.05
C GLN A 187 9.82 15.22 -48.36
N ASP A 188 10.58 14.45 -47.58
CA ASP A 188 10.84 13.04 -47.87
C ASP A 188 10.56 12.10 -46.67
N ALA A 189 10.61 10.79 -46.93
CA ALA A 189 10.50 9.78 -45.89
C ALA A 189 11.63 9.86 -44.84
N THR A 190 12.81 10.36 -45.22
CA THR A 190 13.96 10.53 -44.31
C THR A 190 13.68 11.56 -43.24
N ALA A 191 13.15 12.73 -43.60
CA ALA A 191 12.77 13.79 -42.67
C ALA A 191 11.74 13.30 -41.64
N ALA A 192 10.68 12.65 -42.12
CA ALA A 192 9.63 12.10 -41.26
C ALA A 192 10.18 11.02 -40.31
N LEU A 193 10.98 10.08 -40.82
CA LEU A 193 11.56 9.00 -40.00
C LEU A 193 12.61 9.50 -39.01
N THR A 194 13.42 10.50 -39.38
CA THR A 194 14.42 11.10 -38.49
C THR A 194 13.76 11.84 -37.33
N MET A 195 12.65 12.55 -37.58
CA MET A 195 11.92 13.23 -36.51
C MET A 195 11.10 12.27 -35.65
N LEU A 196 10.63 11.16 -36.22
CA LEU A 196 10.08 10.04 -35.47
C LEU A 196 11.12 9.44 -34.53
N ALA A 197 12.32 9.09 -35.03
CA ALA A 197 13.42 8.57 -34.22
C ALA A 197 13.82 9.58 -33.12
N ALA A 198 13.98 10.87 -33.43
CA ALA A 198 14.27 11.89 -32.43
C ALA A 198 13.20 11.96 -31.31
N GLY A 199 11.92 11.79 -31.65
CA GLY A 199 10.85 11.66 -30.66
C GLY A 199 10.96 10.40 -29.80
N PHE A 200 11.22 9.24 -30.42
CA PHE A 200 11.42 7.97 -29.72
C PHE A 200 12.66 7.98 -28.82
N PHE A 201 13.77 8.59 -29.27
CA PHE A 201 14.95 8.87 -28.46
C PHE A 201 14.61 9.70 -27.21
N VAL A 202 13.78 10.75 -27.33
CA VAL A 202 13.31 11.54 -26.18
C VAL A 202 12.46 10.69 -25.22
N ILE A 203 11.61 9.77 -25.73
CA ILE A 203 10.87 8.82 -24.88
C ILE A 203 11.85 7.90 -24.14
N VAL A 204 12.81 7.29 -24.84
CA VAL A 204 13.85 6.42 -24.27
C VAL A 204 14.65 7.12 -23.18
N LEU A 205 15.05 8.37 -23.42
CA LEU A 205 15.83 9.18 -22.48
C LEU A 205 15.02 9.54 -21.23
N LEU A 206 13.79 10.05 -21.40
CA LEU A 206 12.95 10.46 -20.28
C LEU A 206 12.46 9.28 -19.43
N THR A 207 12.12 8.15 -20.06
CA THR A 207 11.74 6.93 -19.35
C THR A 207 12.95 6.23 -18.72
N GLY A 208 14.09 6.19 -19.39
CA GLY A 208 15.34 5.68 -18.83
C GLY A 208 15.79 6.47 -17.60
N ARG A 209 15.80 7.80 -17.69
CA ARG A 209 16.10 8.68 -16.54
C ARG A 209 15.09 8.50 -15.41
N HIS A 210 13.82 8.25 -15.70
CA HIS A 210 12.82 7.94 -14.68
C HIS A 210 13.11 6.60 -13.98
N LEU A 211 13.49 5.56 -14.72
CA LEU A 211 13.92 4.28 -14.13
C LEU A 211 15.14 4.45 -13.22
N GLU A 212 16.17 5.16 -13.68
CA GLU A 212 17.40 5.45 -12.90
C GLU A 212 17.13 6.31 -11.65
N GLN A 213 16.09 7.17 -11.66
CA GLN A 213 15.68 7.98 -10.51
C GLN A 213 14.82 7.24 -9.49
N THR A 214 14.23 6.09 -9.84
CA THR A 214 13.21 5.42 -9.01
C THR A 214 13.63 4.01 -8.56
N LEU A 215 14.64 3.41 -9.20
CA LEU A 215 15.19 2.10 -8.83
C LEU A 215 16.58 2.25 -8.20
N PRO A 216 17.01 1.31 -7.33
CA PRO A 216 18.36 1.33 -6.77
C PRO A 216 19.47 1.31 -7.83
N ALA A 217 20.65 1.80 -7.43
CA ALA A 217 21.81 1.89 -8.30
C ALA A 217 22.16 0.52 -8.94
N LYS A 218 22.53 0.57 -10.22
CA LYS A 218 22.90 -0.61 -11.02
C LYS A 218 24.23 -1.20 -10.57
N GLU A 219 24.30 -2.53 -10.49
CA GLU A 219 25.53 -3.26 -10.20
C GLU A 219 25.94 -4.13 -11.40
N SER A 220 27.10 -3.85 -12.00
CA SER A 220 27.60 -4.56 -13.18
C SER A 220 27.72 -6.07 -12.99
N ARG A 221 28.07 -6.52 -11.77
CA ARG A 221 28.15 -7.95 -11.40
C ARG A 221 26.82 -8.70 -11.52
N LEU A 222 25.68 -8.00 -11.43
CA LEU A 222 24.34 -8.59 -11.43
C LEU A 222 23.64 -8.56 -12.80
N TYR A 223 24.26 -7.97 -13.83
CA TYR A 223 23.62 -7.72 -15.12
C TYR A 223 23.06 -9.01 -15.77
N PHE A 224 23.80 -10.11 -15.68
CA PHE A 224 23.48 -11.34 -16.40
C PHE A 224 22.74 -12.40 -15.55
N ASP A 225 22.39 -12.09 -14.30
CA ASP A 225 21.76 -13.05 -13.38
C ASP A 225 20.40 -13.55 -13.87
N PHE A 226 19.65 -12.74 -14.61
CA PHE A 226 18.39 -13.14 -15.24
C PHE A 226 18.57 -14.27 -16.26
N LEU A 227 19.75 -14.45 -16.86
CA LEU A 227 20.03 -15.58 -17.77
C LEU A 227 20.06 -16.93 -17.03
N SER A 228 20.20 -16.94 -15.70
CA SER A 228 20.00 -18.17 -14.91
C SER A 228 18.55 -18.69 -15.03
N TYR A 229 17.58 -17.81 -15.26
CA TYR A 229 16.17 -18.18 -15.44
C TYR A 229 15.89 -18.81 -16.81
N LEU A 230 16.71 -18.53 -17.83
CA LEU A 230 16.68 -19.28 -19.11
C LEU A 230 17.00 -20.77 -18.87
N ARG A 231 17.90 -21.09 -17.93
CA ARG A 231 18.23 -22.47 -17.54
C ARG A 231 17.19 -23.07 -16.58
N LYS A 232 16.61 -22.26 -15.70
CA LYS A 232 15.59 -22.68 -14.71
C LYS A 232 14.26 -22.99 -15.40
N TYR A 233 13.83 -22.10 -16.30
CA TYR A 233 12.48 -22.02 -16.88
C TYR A 233 12.50 -21.82 -18.42
N PRO A 234 13.18 -22.67 -19.22
CA PRO A 234 13.38 -22.46 -20.67
C PRO A 234 12.08 -22.30 -21.46
N ALA A 235 10.97 -22.91 -21.00
CA ALA A 235 9.66 -22.78 -21.63
C ALA A 235 9.18 -21.32 -21.73
N LEU A 236 9.53 -20.44 -20.78
CA LEU A 236 9.11 -19.03 -20.80
C LEU A 236 9.68 -18.27 -22.00
N PHE A 237 10.89 -18.60 -22.45
CA PHE A 237 11.48 -18.02 -23.65
C PHE A 237 10.63 -18.35 -24.89
N CYS A 238 10.37 -19.63 -25.09
CA CYS A 238 9.60 -20.12 -26.23
C CYS A 238 8.16 -19.59 -26.21
N ILE A 239 7.51 -19.54 -25.05
CA ILE A 239 6.17 -18.96 -24.88
C ILE A 239 6.17 -17.48 -25.29
N GLY A 240 7.13 -16.69 -24.80
CA GLY A 240 7.25 -15.27 -25.16
C GLY A 240 7.41 -15.06 -26.67
N THR A 241 8.29 -15.83 -27.32
CA THR A 241 8.44 -15.79 -28.79
C THR A 241 7.15 -16.22 -29.51
N LEU A 242 6.57 -17.37 -29.15
CA LEU A 242 5.38 -17.93 -29.81
C LEU A 242 4.13 -17.04 -29.67
N PHE A 243 3.97 -16.34 -28.55
CA PHE A 243 2.90 -15.36 -28.35
C PHE A 243 2.95 -14.25 -29.39
N TYR A 244 4.11 -13.61 -29.58
CA TYR A 244 4.25 -12.54 -30.58
C TYR A 244 4.31 -13.08 -32.02
N SER A 245 4.89 -14.27 -32.25
CA SER A 245 4.81 -14.93 -33.56
C SER A 245 3.36 -15.21 -33.94
N GLY A 246 2.53 -15.70 -33.02
CA GLY A 246 1.11 -16.00 -33.27
C GLY A 246 0.30 -14.80 -33.77
N VAL A 247 0.66 -13.57 -33.33
CA VAL A 247 0.01 -12.33 -33.78
C VAL A 247 0.33 -12.01 -35.25
N TYR A 248 1.54 -12.28 -35.74
CA TYR A 248 2.01 -11.80 -37.06
C TYR A 248 2.23 -12.91 -38.10
N ILE A 249 2.23 -14.19 -37.70
CA ILE A 249 2.62 -15.29 -38.59
C ILE A 249 1.70 -15.46 -39.81
N HIS A 250 0.42 -15.08 -39.69
CA HIS A 250 -0.52 -15.09 -40.80
C HIS A 250 -0.22 -13.98 -41.82
N SER A 251 0.19 -12.77 -41.39
CA SER A 251 0.73 -11.75 -42.30
C SER A 251 1.97 -12.25 -43.03
N PHE A 252 2.88 -12.94 -42.35
CA PHE A 252 4.07 -13.50 -43.00
C PHE A 252 3.73 -14.54 -44.08
N VAL A 253 2.68 -15.34 -43.90
CA VAL A 253 2.17 -16.23 -44.96
C VAL A 253 1.74 -15.45 -46.21
N TYR A 254 1.11 -14.29 -46.06
CA TYR A 254 0.76 -13.42 -47.20
C TYR A 254 1.99 -12.69 -47.78
N TRP A 255 2.93 -12.24 -46.96
CA TRP A 255 4.16 -11.55 -47.39
C TRP A 255 5.08 -12.43 -48.25
N PHE A 256 5.14 -13.73 -47.95
CA PHE A 256 5.90 -14.72 -48.72
C PHE A 256 5.02 -15.54 -49.69
N GLY A 257 3.72 -15.24 -49.75
CA GLY A 257 2.75 -15.88 -50.62
C GLY A 257 2.57 -15.16 -51.97
N PRO A 258 1.70 -15.68 -52.86
CA PRO A 258 1.43 -15.06 -54.16
C PRO A 258 0.80 -13.66 -54.09
N ALA A 259 0.21 -13.29 -52.95
CA ALA A 259 -0.39 -11.99 -52.67
C ALA A 259 0.56 -11.00 -51.95
N GLY A 260 1.86 -11.31 -51.92
CA GLY A 260 2.92 -10.45 -51.39
C GLY A 260 3.54 -9.55 -52.45
N GLY A 261 3.73 -8.27 -52.12
CA GLY A 261 4.48 -7.28 -52.89
C GLY A 261 5.79 -6.88 -52.20
N ARG A 262 6.61 -6.08 -52.89
CA ARG A 262 7.85 -5.51 -52.36
C ARG A 262 7.83 -3.99 -52.38
N VAL A 263 7.98 -3.35 -51.22
CA VAL A 263 8.21 -1.91 -51.08
C VAL A 263 9.72 -1.69 -50.93
N ALA A 264 10.27 -0.79 -51.75
CA ALA A 264 11.71 -0.51 -51.83
C ALA A 264 12.55 -1.81 -51.86
N GLU A 265 12.16 -2.76 -52.72
CA GLU A 265 12.82 -4.05 -53.02
C GLU A 265 12.96 -5.06 -51.86
N GLN A 266 13.19 -4.61 -50.62
CA GLN A 266 13.35 -5.47 -49.43
C GLN A 266 12.03 -5.79 -48.72
N PHE A 267 11.20 -4.78 -48.45
CA PHE A 267 10.07 -4.92 -47.52
C PHE A 267 8.96 -5.73 -48.17
N ALA A 268 8.78 -6.98 -47.71
CA ALA A 268 7.67 -7.82 -48.10
C ALA A 268 6.41 -7.37 -47.34
N VAL A 269 5.37 -7.00 -48.07
CA VAL A 269 4.10 -6.53 -47.52
C VAL A 269 2.96 -7.07 -48.38
N SER A 270 1.75 -7.15 -47.85
CA SER A 270 0.55 -7.40 -48.66
C SER A 270 -0.37 -6.19 -48.59
N THR A 271 -0.33 -5.36 -49.64
CA THR A 271 -1.22 -4.19 -49.78
C THR A 271 -2.71 -4.58 -49.76
N PHE A 272 -3.02 -5.82 -50.15
CA PHE A 272 -4.33 -6.43 -49.97
C PHE A 272 -4.62 -6.78 -48.50
N PHE A 273 -3.78 -7.60 -47.86
CA PHE A 273 -4.12 -8.27 -46.59
C PHE A 273 -3.75 -7.50 -45.32
N ASP A 274 -2.67 -6.72 -45.33
CA ASP A 274 -2.17 -6.01 -44.14
C ASP A 274 -3.13 -4.91 -43.63
N PRO A 275 -3.83 -4.12 -44.48
CA PRO A 275 -4.80 -3.14 -43.98
C PRO A 275 -5.99 -3.80 -43.24
N PRO A 276 -6.69 -4.82 -43.77
CA PRO A 276 -7.67 -5.59 -43.01
C PRO A 276 -7.15 -6.12 -41.66
N VAL A 277 -5.94 -6.69 -41.65
CA VAL A 277 -5.28 -7.19 -40.43
C VAL A 277 -5.11 -6.08 -39.39
N PHE A 278 -4.59 -4.91 -39.79
CA PHE A 278 -4.38 -3.78 -38.89
C PHE A 278 -5.68 -3.29 -38.23
N TYR A 279 -6.73 -3.02 -39.02
CA TYR A 279 -8.00 -2.54 -38.45
C TYR A 279 -8.71 -3.62 -37.62
N ALA A 280 -8.59 -4.90 -38.00
CA ALA A 280 -9.15 -6.00 -37.23
C ALA A 280 -8.41 -6.19 -35.89
N TYR A 281 -7.09 -6.02 -35.86
CA TYR A 281 -6.31 -6.09 -34.62
C TYR A 281 -6.65 -4.97 -33.64
N LEU A 282 -7.01 -3.77 -34.10
CA LEU A 282 -7.46 -2.68 -33.21
C LEU A 282 -8.69 -3.08 -32.36
N THR A 283 -9.50 -4.04 -32.82
CA THR A 283 -10.69 -4.52 -32.07
C THR A 283 -10.34 -5.27 -30.78
N VAL A 284 -9.10 -5.75 -30.62
CA VAL A 284 -8.58 -6.45 -29.42
C VAL A 284 -8.39 -5.51 -28.22
N THR A 285 -8.21 -4.22 -28.51
CA THR A 285 -7.85 -3.17 -27.56
C THR A 285 -8.71 -3.10 -26.28
N PRO A 286 -10.07 -3.16 -26.34
CA PRO A 286 -10.93 -3.08 -25.15
C PRO A 286 -10.65 -4.20 -24.15
N THR A 287 -10.43 -5.41 -24.65
CA THR A 287 -10.25 -6.60 -23.81
C THR A 287 -8.90 -6.65 -23.12
N LEU A 288 -7.84 -6.06 -23.72
CA LEU A 288 -6.57 -5.85 -23.02
C LEU A 288 -6.73 -4.90 -21.81
N ILE A 289 -7.57 -3.86 -21.92
CA ILE A 289 -7.88 -2.95 -20.81
C ILE A 289 -8.69 -3.69 -19.74
N THR A 290 -9.79 -4.32 -20.14
CA THR A 290 -10.70 -5.03 -19.23
C THR A 290 -10.00 -6.16 -18.49
N PHE A 291 -9.07 -6.87 -19.14
CA PHE A 291 -8.23 -7.90 -18.52
C PHE A 291 -7.39 -7.35 -17.37
N VAL A 292 -6.66 -6.24 -17.59
CA VAL A 292 -5.83 -5.64 -16.54
C VAL A 292 -6.69 -5.12 -15.39
N VAL A 293 -7.84 -4.51 -15.66
CA VAL A 293 -8.81 -4.13 -14.61
C VAL A 293 -9.30 -5.34 -13.84
N SER A 294 -9.83 -6.36 -14.52
CA SER A 294 -10.47 -7.53 -13.93
C SER A 294 -9.49 -8.36 -13.09
N VAL A 295 -8.28 -8.61 -13.61
CA VAL A 295 -7.22 -9.33 -12.89
C VAL A 295 -6.81 -8.58 -11.63
N GLU A 296 -6.49 -7.29 -11.73
CA GLU A 296 -6.04 -6.50 -10.58
C GLU A 296 -7.13 -6.24 -9.54
N THR A 297 -8.40 -6.11 -9.96
CA THR A 297 -9.48 -5.67 -9.08
C THR A 297 -10.34 -6.78 -8.51
N ALA A 298 -10.57 -7.87 -9.25
CA ALA A 298 -11.42 -8.99 -8.82
C ALA A 298 -10.63 -10.29 -8.57
N PHE A 299 -9.90 -10.78 -9.58
CA PHE A 299 -9.29 -12.12 -9.52
C PHE A 299 -8.09 -12.22 -8.57
N TYR A 300 -7.18 -11.23 -8.58
CA TYR A 300 -5.97 -11.23 -7.74
C TYR A 300 -6.29 -11.38 -6.24
N GLU A 301 -7.39 -10.76 -5.79
CA GLU A 301 -7.83 -10.80 -4.40
C GLU A 301 -8.18 -12.23 -3.97
N LYS A 302 -9.06 -12.91 -4.73
CA LYS A 302 -9.47 -14.29 -4.44
C LYS A 302 -8.36 -15.31 -4.61
N PHE A 303 -7.48 -15.11 -5.59
CA PHE A 303 -6.28 -15.94 -5.73
C PHE A 303 -5.35 -15.81 -4.52
N ARG A 304 -5.08 -14.59 -4.07
CA ARG A 304 -4.22 -14.34 -2.90
C ARG A 304 -4.86 -14.93 -1.65
N ASP A 305 -6.17 -14.79 -1.47
CA ASP A 305 -6.87 -15.32 -0.31
C ASP A 305 -6.81 -16.87 -0.28
N TYR A 306 -6.96 -17.56 -1.43
CA TYR A 306 -6.74 -19.01 -1.54
C TYR A 306 -5.33 -19.44 -1.11
N TYR A 307 -4.27 -18.81 -1.65
CA TYR A 307 -2.90 -19.13 -1.25
C TYR A 307 -2.57 -18.69 0.19
N SER A 308 -3.22 -17.64 0.70
CA SER A 308 -3.10 -17.21 2.10
C SER A 308 -3.68 -18.26 3.06
N ASN A 309 -4.80 -18.91 2.71
CA ASN A 309 -5.37 -19.99 3.51
C ASN A 309 -4.49 -21.26 3.50
N ILE A 310 -3.69 -21.48 2.45
CA ILE A 310 -2.73 -22.59 2.36
C ILE A 310 -1.45 -22.32 3.16
N LEU A 311 -0.98 -21.07 3.20
CA LEU A 311 0.30 -20.69 3.82
C LEU A 311 0.18 -20.32 5.32
N ASN A 312 -1.03 -20.10 5.82
CA ASN A 312 -1.31 -19.73 7.22
C ASN A 312 -2.27 -20.76 7.86
N GLU A 313 -2.85 -20.45 9.03
CA GLU A 313 -3.78 -21.30 9.80
C GLU A 313 -5.18 -21.46 9.17
N GLY A 314 -5.28 -21.65 7.85
CA GLY A 314 -6.55 -21.95 7.17
C GLY A 314 -6.96 -23.41 7.35
N THR A 315 -8.25 -23.67 7.61
CA THR A 315 -8.76 -25.04 7.65
C THR A 315 -8.97 -25.59 6.23
N LEU A 316 -9.13 -26.91 6.10
CA LEU A 316 -9.46 -27.55 4.81
C LEU A 316 -10.74 -26.97 4.18
N LEU A 317 -11.72 -26.60 5.02
CA LEU A 317 -12.95 -25.92 4.59
C LEU A 317 -12.68 -24.51 4.05
N ASP A 318 -11.79 -23.74 4.70
CA ASP A 318 -11.41 -22.40 4.24
C ASP A 318 -10.64 -22.44 2.91
N ILE A 319 -9.81 -23.47 2.71
CA ILE A 319 -9.08 -23.71 1.44
C ILE A 319 -10.06 -24.11 0.33
N ALA A 320 -10.96 -25.07 0.59
CA ALA A 320 -11.96 -25.52 -0.38
C ALA A 320 -12.93 -24.38 -0.78
N ARG A 321 -13.40 -23.60 0.20
CA ARG A 321 -14.30 -22.45 -0.05
C ARG A 321 -13.58 -21.32 -0.80
N ALA A 322 -12.33 -21.01 -0.47
CA ALA A 322 -11.55 -20.02 -1.21
C ALA A 322 -11.22 -20.48 -2.64
N LYS A 323 -11.00 -21.78 -2.87
CA LYS A 323 -10.86 -22.38 -4.21
C LYS A 323 -12.13 -22.17 -5.04
N GLU A 324 -13.30 -22.45 -4.48
CA GLU A 324 -14.59 -22.29 -5.16
C GLU A 324 -14.88 -20.81 -5.46
N GLU A 325 -14.66 -19.89 -4.50
CA GLU A 325 -14.80 -18.45 -4.71
C GLU A 325 -13.85 -17.94 -5.81
N MET A 326 -12.59 -18.40 -5.83
CA MET A 326 -11.62 -18.07 -6.88
C MET A 326 -12.05 -18.63 -8.24
N GLN A 327 -12.51 -19.87 -8.31
CA GLN A 327 -13.03 -20.51 -9.53
C GLN A 327 -14.24 -19.75 -10.08
N ARG A 328 -15.25 -19.49 -9.25
CA ARG A 328 -16.47 -18.76 -9.64
C ARG A 328 -16.17 -17.35 -10.11
N THR A 329 -15.25 -16.66 -9.43
CA THR A 329 -14.77 -15.34 -9.85
C THR A 329 -14.08 -15.43 -11.21
N LEU A 330 -13.13 -16.36 -11.36
CA LEU A 330 -12.39 -16.56 -12.62
C LEU A 330 -13.31 -16.82 -13.82
N THR A 331 -14.30 -17.71 -13.67
CA THR A 331 -15.28 -17.98 -14.73
C THR A 331 -16.10 -16.73 -15.07
N ARG A 332 -16.62 -16.01 -14.07
CA ARG A 332 -17.38 -14.76 -14.27
C ARG A 332 -16.56 -13.70 -15.00
N GLU A 333 -15.32 -13.50 -14.58
CA GLU A 333 -14.43 -12.50 -15.19
C GLU A 333 -14.08 -12.85 -16.65
N ILE A 334 -13.86 -14.13 -16.96
CA ILE A 334 -13.65 -14.58 -18.35
C ILE A 334 -14.91 -14.38 -19.19
N SER A 335 -16.09 -14.76 -18.70
CA SER A 335 -17.37 -14.51 -19.38
C SER A 335 -17.59 -13.02 -19.66
N PHE A 336 -17.35 -12.15 -18.68
CA PHE A 336 -17.45 -10.71 -18.83
C PHE A 336 -16.48 -10.16 -19.90
N MET A 337 -15.23 -10.64 -19.93
CA MET A 337 -14.29 -10.26 -20.99
C MET A 337 -14.75 -10.74 -22.38
N MET A 338 -15.35 -11.92 -22.49
CA MET A 338 -15.93 -12.41 -23.75
C MET A 338 -17.13 -11.58 -24.19
N GLU A 339 -18.02 -11.19 -23.27
CA GLU A 339 -19.18 -10.31 -23.53
C GLU A 339 -18.74 -8.93 -24.01
N VAL A 340 -17.77 -8.31 -23.33
CA VAL A 340 -17.20 -7.01 -23.73
C VAL A 340 -16.52 -7.11 -25.10
N GLN A 341 -15.71 -8.14 -25.35
CA GLN A 341 -15.08 -8.32 -26.66
C GLN A 341 -16.13 -8.53 -27.76
N LEU A 342 -17.19 -9.31 -27.50
CA LEU A 342 -18.26 -9.56 -28.46
C LEU A 342 -18.99 -8.27 -28.84
N LEU A 343 -19.32 -7.43 -27.85
CA LEU A 343 -19.92 -6.12 -28.08
C LEU A 343 -19.04 -5.24 -28.99
N PHE A 344 -17.74 -5.12 -28.68
CA PHE A 344 -16.82 -4.33 -29.48
C PHE A 344 -16.55 -4.95 -30.86
N THR A 345 -16.57 -6.28 -30.99
CA THR A 345 -16.51 -6.99 -32.27
C THR A 345 -17.72 -6.66 -33.14
N VAL A 346 -18.95 -6.76 -32.61
CA VAL A 346 -20.18 -6.40 -33.35
C VAL A 346 -20.19 -4.93 -33.77
N LEU A 347 -19.80 -4.02 -32.86
CA LEU A 347 -19.67 -2.60 -33.18
C LEU A 347 -18.62 -2.34 -34.26
N SER A 348 -17.48 -3.03 -34.20
CA SER A 348 -16.39 -2.89 -35.19
C SER A 348 -16.80 -3.43 -36.55
N LEU A 349 -17.54 -4.54 -36.62
CA LEU A 349 -18.13 -5.03 -37.87
C LEU A 349 -19.10 -4.00 -38.47
N ALA A 350 -20.05 -3.49 -37.68
CA ALA A 350 -21.02 -2.50 -38.15
C ALA A 350 -20.38 -1.17 -38.62
N LEU A 351 -19.37 -0.68 -37.87
CA LEU A 351 -18.63 0.52 -38.24
C LEU A 351 -17.69 0.27 -39.42
N GLY A 352 -17.01 -0.88 -39.47
CA GLY A 352 -16.07 -1.25 -40.53
C GLY A 352 -16.75 -1.38 -41.88
N LEU A 353 -17.88 -2.10 -41.94
CA LEU A 353 -18.71 -2.22 -43.14
C LEU A 353 -19.17 -0.87 -43.71
N LYS A 354 -19.35 0.14 -42.86
CA LYS A 354 -19.77 1.49 -43.26
C LYS A 354 -18.61 2.43 -43.60
N LEU A 355 -17.51 2.37 -42.84
CA LEU A 355 -16.43 3.37 -42.89
C LEU A 355 -15.24 2.95 -43.75
N LEU A 356 -14.86 1.66 -43.76
CA LEU A 356 -13.69 1.21 -44.51
C LEU A 356 -13.84 1.42 -46.04
N PRO A 357 -15.01 1.20 -46.67
CA PRO A 357 -15.19 1.54 -48.09
C PRO A 357 -14.97 3.04 -48.38
N THR A 358 -15.33 3.93 -47.45
CA THR A 358 -15.10 5.40 -47.62
C THR A 358 -13.64 5.81 -47.51
N ILE A 359 -12.78 4.92 -46.99
CA ILE A 359 -11.33 5.10 -46.85
C ILE A 359 -10.58 4.34 -47.97
N GLY A 360 -11.29 3.62 -48.86
CA GLY A 360 -10.73 2.99 -50.05
C GLY A 360 -10.56 1.46 -49.98
N PHE A 361 -11.19 0.76 -49.04
CA PHE A 361 -11.17 -0.70 -49.01
C PHE A 361 -11.96 -1.30 -50.17
N SER A 362 -11.41 -2.35 -50.80
CA SER A 362 -12.18 -3.18 -51.74
C SER A 362 -13.19 -4.07 -51.00
N MET A 363 -14.18 -4.60 -51.70
CA MET A 363 -15.14 -5.56 -51.11
C MET A 363 -14.45 -6.82 -50.60
N GLU A 364 -13.44 -7.33 -51.33
CA GLU A 364 -12.66 -8.51 -50.94
C GLU A 364 -11.79 -8.26 -49.69
N GLN A 365 -11.26 -7.04 -49.53
CA GLN A 365 -10.62 -6.60 -48.29
C GLN A 365 -11.61 -6.47 -47.13
N LEU A 366 -12.86 -6.09 -47.43
CA LEU A 366 -13.93 -5.98 -46.45
C LEU A 366 -14.37 -7.37 -45.95
N ASP A 367 -14.51 -8.35 -46.84
CA ASP A 367 -14.79 -9.75 -46.50
C ASP A 367 -13.65 -10.34 -45.63
N ALA A 368 -12.40 -10.10 -46.02
CA ALA A 368 -11.23 -10.47 -45.21
C ALA A 368 -11.27 -9.80 -43.82
N TYR A 369 -11.60 -8.51 -43.74
CA TYR A 369 -11.74 -7.78 -42.47
C TYR A 369 -12.80 -8.39 -41.55
N VAL A 370 -13.99 -8.71 -42.09
CA VAL A 370 -15.09 -9.32 -41.31
C VAL A 370 -14.63 -10.63 -40.65
N ILE A 371 -13.96 -11.50 -41.41
CA ILE A 371 -13.47 -12.80 -40.91
C ILE A 371 -12.31 -12.60 -39.91
N LEU A 372 -11.39 -11.66 -40.18
CA LEU A 372 -10.28 -11.34 -39.29
C LEU A 372 -10.75 -10.77 -37.95
N VAL A 373 -11.79 -9.94 -37.90
CA VAL A 373 -12.37 -9.44 -36.64
C VAL A 373 -12.91 -10.58 -35.78
N LEU A 374 -13.56 -11.58 -36.39
CA LEU A 374 -14.01 -12.78 -35.69
C LEU A 374 -12.84 -13.67 -35.25
N GLY A 375 -11.79 -13.78 -36.07
CA GLY A 375 -10.56 -14.49 -35.70
C GLY A 375 -9.83 -13.85 -34.54
N TYR A 376 -9.75 -12.51 -34.52
CA TYR A 376 -9.15 -11.75 -33.43
C TYR A 376 -9.96 -11.77 -32.14
N PHE A 377 -11.31 -11.81 -32.22
CA PHE A 377 -12.19 -12.10 -31.07
C PHE A 377 -11.79 -13.42 -30.40
N LEU A 378 -11.65 -14.52 -31.15
CA LEU A 378 -11.27 -15.82 -30.59
C LEU A 378 -9.82 -15.81 -30.06
N PHE A 379 -8.90 -15.18 -30.80
CA PHE A 379 -7.49 -15.10 -30.45
C PHE A 379 -7.26 -14.38 -29.12
N ILE A 380 -7.89 -13.21 -28.88
CA ILE A 380 -7.62 -12.47 -27.64
C ILE A 380 -8.11 -13.22 -26.40
N ILE A 381 -9.26 -13.91 -26.49
CA ILE A 381 -9.76 -14.72 -25.38
C ILE A 381 -8.83 -15.92 -25.14
N ALA A 382 -8.34 -16.59 -26.19
CA ALA A 382 -7.36 -17.67 -26.06
C ALA A 382 -6.06 -17.17 -25.41
N PHE A 383 -5.58 -15.99 -25.82
CA PHE A 383 -4.39 -15.34 -25.28
C PHE A 383 -4.54 -15.00 -23.78
N ILE A 384 -5.68 -14.44 -23.37
CA ILE A 384 -5.99 -14.16 -21.97
C ILE A 384 -6.05 -15.44 -21.13
N VAL A 385 -6.71 -16.49 -21.61
CA VAL A 385 -6.77 -17.77 -20.91
C VAL A 385 -5.37 -18.37 -20.75
N MET A 386 -4.49 -18.23 -21.75
CA MET A 386 -3.08 -18.61 -21.63
C MET A 386 -2.28 -17.74 -20.64
N LEU A 387 -2.54 -16.43 -20.56
CA LEU A 387 -1.93 -15.56 -19.54
C LEU A 387 -2.36 -15.96 -18.11
N ILE A 388 -3.63 -16.33 -17.93
CA ILE A 388 -4.15 -16.83 -16.65
C ILE A 388 -3.51 -18.19 -16.29
N LEU A 389 -3.32 -19.09 -17.27
CA LEU A 389 -2.58 -20.33 -17.04
C LEU A 389 -1.13 -20.09 -16.60
N LEU A 390 -0.45 -19.07 -17.15
CA LEU A 390 0.89 -18.65 -16.71
C LEU A 390 0.88 -18.04 -15.29
N TYR A 391 -0.21 -17.40 -14.89
CA TYR A 391 -0.40 -16.89 -13.55
C TYR A 391 -0.49 -18.03 -12.51
N PHE A 392 -1.05 -19.18 -12.90
CA PHE A 392 -1.00 -20.45 -12.15
C PHE A 392 0.28 -21.30 -12.38
N ASP A 393 1.29 -20.73 -13.06
CA ASP A 393 2.57 -21.36 -13.43
C ASP A 393 2.50 -22.58 -14.40
N ASP A 394 1.40 -22.77 -15.13
CA ASP A 394 1.23 -23.86 -16.12
C ASP A 394 1.97 -23.61 -17.45
N ARG A 395 3.29 -23.44 -17.35
CA ARG A 395 4.19 -23.18 -18.48
C ARG A 395 4.20 -24.33 -19.49
N LYS A 396 3.88 -25.57 -19.09
CA LYS A 396 3.82 -26.71 -20.03
C LYS A 396 2.57 -26.67 -20.90
N GLY A 397 1.39 -26.46 -20.30
CA GLY A 397 0.15 -26.34 -21.06
C GLY A 397 0.21 -25.19 -22.06
N VAL A 398 0.67 -24.02 -21.61
CA VAL A 398 0.76 -22.81 -22.44
C VAL A 398 1.78 -22.96 -23.58
N LEU A 399 2.92 -23.62 -23.37
CA LEU A 399 3.87 -23.91 -24.44
C LEU A 399 3.26 -24.81 -25.53
N VAL A 400 2.50 -25.84 -25.15
CA VAL A 400 1.83 -26.74 -26.10
C VAL A 400 0.75 -25.99 -26.89
N ILE A 401 -0.11 -25.21 -26.22
CA ILE A 401 -1.23 -24.50 -26.88
C ILE A 401 -0.71 -23.39 -27.80
N SER A 402 0.29 -22.62 -27.38
CA SER A 402 0.90 -21.59 -28.23
C SER A 402 1.65 -22.17 -29.44
N SER A 403 2.34 -23.31 -29.27
CA SER A 403 2.96 -24.04 -30.39
C SER A 403 1.89 -24.55 -31.37
N LEU A 404 0.81 -25.13 -30.86
CA LEU A 404 -0.33 -25.59 -31.65
C LEU A 404 -0.97 -24.44 -32.43
N PHE A 405 -1.21 -23.29 -31.78
CA PHE A 405 -1.78 -22.12 -32.43
C PHE A 405 -0.90 -21.62 -33.59
N VAL A 406 0.41 -21.44 -33.39
CA VAL A 406 1.32 -20.98 -34.45
C VAL A 406 1.37 -21.98 -35.62
N LEU A 407 1.46 -23.28 -35.34
CA LEU A 407 1.48 -24.31 -36.38
C LEU A 407 0.16 -24.37 -37.17
N LEU A 408 -0.99 -24.35 -36.50
CA LEU A 408 -2.30 -24.30 -37.16
C LEU A 408 -2.44 -23.02 -37.98
N ASN A 409 -2.03 -21.87 -37.43
CA ASN A 409 -2.17 -20.58 -38.10
C ASN A 409 -1.33 -20.52 -39.40
N VAL A 410 -0.10 -21.04 -39.39
CA VAL A 410 0.71 -21.19 -40.62
C VAL A 410 0.00 -22.07 -41.65
N ASN A 411 -0.33 -23.31 -41.28
CA ASN A 411 -0.82 -24.31 -42.23
C ASN A 411 -2.21 -23.96 -42.77
N LEU A 412 -3.13 -23.56 -41.89
CA LEU A 412 -4.50 -23.20 -42.28
C LEU A 412 -4.52 -21.89 -43.06
N THR A 413 -3.76 -20.85 -42.68
CA THR A 413 -3.70 -19.61 -43.47
C THR A 413 -3.07 -19.86 -44.85
N SER A 414 -2.04 -20.72 -44.94
CA SER A 414 -1.44 -21.07 -46.24
C SER A 414 -2.43 -21.78 -47.15
N TRP A 415 -3.21 -22.71 -46.60
CA TRP A 415 -4.25 -23.44 -47.31
C TRP A 415 -5.43 -22.55 -47.71
N THR A 416 -5.97 -21.73 -46.80
CA THR A 416 -7.12 -20.87 -47.11
C THR A 416 -6.74 -19.72 -48.02
N MET A 417 -5.51 -19.18 -47.94
CA MET A 417 -4.97 -18.22 -48.91
C MET A 417 -4.93 -18.81 -50.32
N ALA A 418 -4.41 -20.04 -50.48
CA ALA A 418 -4.37 -20.70 -51.79
C ALA A 418 -5.75 -21.03 -52.37
N ALA A 419 -6.79 -21.02 -51.53
CA ALA A 419 -8.19 -21.21 -51.91
C ALA A 419 -9.01 -19.90 -51.96
N ASN A 420 -8.36 -18.73 -51.88
CA ASN A 420 -8.98 -17.39 -51.84
C ASN A 420 -9.99 -17.18 -50.68
N TYR A 421 -9.85 -17.93 -49.59
CA TYR A 421 -10.62 -17.79 -48.36
C TYR A 421 -9.82 -17.03 -47.30
N HIS A 422 -9.75 -15.71 -47.48
CA HIS A 422 -8.93 -14.82 -46.66
C HIS A 422 -9.42 -14.78 -45.20
N GLY A 423 -8.48 -14.77 -44.24
CA GLY A 423 -8.77 -14.72 -42.80
C GLY A 423 -9.26 -16.02 -42.15
N ILE A 424 -9.85 -16.97 -42.90
CA ILE A 424 -10.44 -18.21 -42.31
C ILE A 424 -9.39 -19.04 -41.57
N GLY A 425 -8.15 -19.12 -42.07
CA GLY A 425 -7.07 -19.83 -41.42
C GLY A 425 -6.77 -19.36 -40.00
N LEU A 426 -6.73 -18.03 -39.77
CA LEU A 426 -6.59 -17.44 -38.44
C LEU A 426 -7.80 -17.78 -37.55
N PHE A 427 -9.02 -17.64 -38.08
CA PHE A 427 -10.26 -17.91 -37.34
C PHE A 427 -10.30 -19.35 -36.80
N VAL A 428 -10.05 -20.35 -37.67
CA VAL A 428 -10.06 -21.77 -37.26
C VAL A 428 -8.91 -22.10 -36.31
N ALA A 429 -7.70 -21.56 -36.55
CA ALA A 429 -6.57 -21.74 -35.64
C ALA A 429 -6.86 -21.16 -34.25
N ALA A 430 -7.46 -19.96 -34.19
CA ALA A 430 -7.82 -19.30 -32.94
C ALA A 430 -8.95 -20.03 -32.20
N PHE A 431 -9.95 -20.56 -32.92
CA PHE A 431 -11.01 -21.39 -32.34
C PHE A 431 -10.45 -22.64 -31.64
N LEU A 432 -9.58 -23.38 -32.32
CA LEU A 432 -8.96 -24.60 -31.78
C LEU A 432 -8.03 -24.30 -30.60
N ALA A 433 -7.28 -23.18 -30.66
CA ALA A 433 -6.46 -22.71 -29.55
C ALA A 433 -7.30 -22.29 -28.33
N LEU A 434 -8.43 -21.60 -28.53
CA LEU A 434 -9.35 -21.21 -27.46
C LEU A 434 -9.96 -22.44 -26.78
N ALA A 435 -10.44 -23.42 -27.55
CA ALA A 435 -10.99 -24.66 -27.02
C ALA A 435 -9.97 -25.43 -26.17
N ALA A 436 -8.73 -25.55 -26.67
CA ALA A 436 -7.64 -26.18 -25.93
C ALA A 436 -7.26 -25.40 -24.65
N ALA A 437 -7.25 -24.06 -24.71
CA ALA A 437 -6.94 -23.20 -23.58
C ALA A 437 -8.00 -23.26 -22.48
N LEU A 438 -9.29 -23.19 -22.83
CA LEU A 438 -10.40 -23.29 -21.87
C LEU A 438 -10.44 -24.68 -21.22
N TRP A 439 -10.30 -25.75 -22.01
CA TRP A 439 -10.22 -27.11 -21.48
C TRP A 439 -9.05 -27.26 -20.50
N ARG A 440 -7.87 -26.73 -20.86
CA ARG A 440 -6.68 -26.77 -20.01
C ARG A 440 -6.87 -25.97 -18.72
N LEU A 441 -7.50 -24.79 -18.78
CA LEU A 441 -7.79 -23.96 -17.60
C LEU A 441 -8.74 -24.67 -16.64
N VAL A 442 -9.89 -25.18 -17.13
CA VAL A 442 -10.85 -25.91 -16.30
C VAL A 442 -10.21 -27.13 -15.65
N HIS A 443 -9.42 -27.90 -16.42
CA HIS A 443 -8.69 -29.05 -15.89
C HIS A 443 -7.64 -28.67 -14.83
N TYR A 444 -6.85 -27.62 -15.08
CA TYR A 444 -5.79 -27.20 -14.15
C TYR A 444 -6.36 -26.64 -12.84
N VAL A 445 -7.34 -25.73 -12.94
CA VAL A 445 -7.92 -25.05 -11.76
C VAL A 445 -8.84 -25.99 -10.98
N GLY A 446 -9.49 -26.97 -11.62
CA GLY A 446 -10.20 -28.05 -10.91
C GLY A 446 -9.27 -28.88 -10.02
N ASN A 447 -8.08 -29.21 -10.53
CA ASN A 447 -7.05 -30.01 -9.87
C ASN A 447 -5.95 -29.17 -9.18
N ILE A 448 -6.23 -27.91 -8.83
CA ILE A 448 -5.21 -26.96 -8.34
C ILE A 448 -4.52 -27.43 -7.05
N GLU A 449 -5.20 -28.15 -6.16
CA GLU A 449 -4.60 -28.74 -4.95
C GLU A 449 -3.45 -29.69 -5.30
N TYR A 450 -3.65 -30.60 -6.27
CA TYR A 450 -2.61 -31.51 -6.73
C TYR A 450 -1.41 -30.74 -7.31
N TYR A 451 -1.65 -29.71 -8.12
CA TYR A 451 -0.58 -28.88 -8.67
C TYR A 451 0.13 -28.01 -7.61
N THR A 452 -0.56 -27.63 -6.54
CA THR A 452 0.01 -26.83 -5.44
C THR A 452 0.87 -27.68 -4.51
N PHE A 453 0.36 -28.83 -4.07
CA PHE A 453 0.99 -29.68 -3.05
C PHE A 453 1.85 -30.81 -3.64
N CYS A 454 1.38 -31.49 -4.68
CA CYS A 454 1.98 -32.76 -5.16
C CYS A 454 2.92 -32.60 -6.36
N ALA A 455 2.83 -31.50 -7.12
CA ALA A 455 3.67 -31.29 -8.31
C ALA A 455 5.07 -30.70 -8.02
N GLN A 456 5.37 -30.39 -6.75
CA GLN A 456 6.69 -29.89 -6.36
C GLN A 456 7.70 -31.05 -6.18
N PRO A 457 8.93 -30.94 -6.73
CA PRO A 457 9.92 -32.02 -6.61
C PRO A 457 10.48 -32.09 -5.18
N LEU A 458 10.15 -33.17 -4.46
CA LEU A 458 10.58 -33.47 -3.08
C LEU A 458 12.10 -33.47 -2.86
N ALA A 459 12.88 -33.62 -3.94
CA ALA A 459 14.32 -33.39 -3.94
C ALA A 459 14.72 -32.64 -5.21
N THR A 460 15.64 -31.69 -5.11
CA THR A 460 16.25 -31.02 -6.28
C THR A 460 17.26 -31.98 -6.93
N PRO A 461 16.97 -32.56 -8.11
CA PRO A 461 17.90 -33.50 -8.73
C PRO A 461 19.14 -32.72 -9.20
N ARG A 462 20.33 -33.19 -8.80
CA ARG A 462 21.63 -32.58 -9.13
C ARG A 462 21.85 -32.62 -10.65
N LYS A 463 21.39 -31.58 -11.37
CA LYS A 463 21.42 -31.53 -12.83
C LYS A 463 22.87 -31.46 -13.33
N VAL A 464 23.35 -32.56 -13.89
CA VAL A 464 24.59 -32.63 -14.66
C VAL A 464 24.57 -31.55 -15.76
N PRO A 465 25.65 -30.76 -15.95
CA PRO A 465 25.67 -29.68 -16.93
C PRO A 465 25.42 -30.20 -18.34
N PHE A 466 24.66 -29.41 -19.13
CA PHE A 466 24.18 -29.77 -20.48
C PHE A 466 25.30 -30.26 -21.41
N TRP A 467 26.49 -29.67 -21.31
CA TRP A 467 27.70 -30.02 -22.08
C TRP A 467 28.23 -31.45 -21.84
N ARG A 468 27.79 -32.15 -20.79
CA ARG A 468 28.13 -33.58 -20.56
C ARG A 468 27.03 -34.56 -21.02
N ARG A 469 25.90 -34.07 -21.54
CA ARG A 469 24.86 -34.94 -22.13
C ARG A 469 25.09 -35.06 -23.63
N ARG A 470 25.47 -36.25 -24.11
CA ARG A 470 25.43 -36.56 -25.55
C ARG A 470 24.01 -36.26 -26.07
N PRO A 471 23.82 -35.40 -27.07
CA PRO A 471 22.49 -35.08 -27.57
C PRO A 471 21.92 -36.28 -28.33
N GLY A 472 20.73 -36.72 -27.91
CA GLY A 472 19.87 -37.52 -28.78
C GLY A 472 19.51 -36.72 -30.04
N LYS A 473 19.55 -37.36 -31.21
CA LYS A 473 19.58 -36.73 -32.55
C LYS A 473 18.35 -35.90 -32.98
N MET A 474 17.47 -35.48 -32.06
CA MET A 474 16.23 -34.75 -32.39
C MET A 474 16.18 -33.30 -31.87
N ALA A 475 17.05 -32.89 -30.93
CA ALA A 475 16.95 -31.55 -30.31
C ALA A 475 17.77 -30.44 -31.00
N ALA A 476 18.78 -30.78 -31.80
CA ALA A 476 19.66 -29.80 -32.46
C ALA A 476 19.11 -29.30 -33.81
N SER A 477 18.31 -30.13 -34.50
CA SER A 477 17.82 -29.86 -35.86
C SER A 477 16.81 -28.71 -35.92
N SER A 478 16.01 -28.53 -34.86
CA SER A 478 14.91 -27.56 -34.80
C SER A 478 15.36 -26.11 -34.60
N LEU A 479 16.56 -25.89 -34.05
CA LEU A 479 17.06 -24.55 -33.68
C LEU A 479 17.91 -23.88 -34.78
N LEU A 480 18.44 -24.63 -35.75
CA LEU A 480 19.23 -24.05 -36.85
C LEU A 480 18.41 -23.69 -38.09
N LEU A 481 17.27 -24.36 -38.35
CA LEU A 481 16.50 -24.18 -39.59
C LEU A 481 15.64 -22.91 -39.64
N LEU A 482 15.30 -22.31 -38.50
CA LEU A 482 14.50 -21.08 -38.42
C LEU A 482 15.33 -19.78 -38.50
N GLY A 483 16.66 -19.85 -38.37
CA GLY A 483 17.52 -18.66 -38.28
C GLY A 483 18.11 -18.15 -39.59
N VAL A 484 18.06 -18.93 -40.68
CA VAL A 484 18.86 -18.67 -41.90
C VAL A 484 18.02 -18.22 -43.11
N GLY A 485 16.70 -18.40 -43.09
CA GLY A 485 15.84 -18.22 -44.28
C GLY A 485 15.50 -16.77 -44.69
N LEU A 486 15.90 -15.73 -43.94
CA LEU A 486 15.30 -14.38 -44.04
C LEU A 486 16.28 -13.22 -44.30
N LEU A 487 17.56 -13.46 -44.67
CA LEU A 487 18.63 -12.44 -44.60
C LEU A 487 19.39 -12.06 -45.89
N LEU A 488 18.83 -12.25 -47.09
CA LEU A 488 19.48 -11.83 -48.35
C LEU A 488 18.52 -11.18 -49.35
N GLY A 489 18.89 -9.99 -49.89
CA GLY A 489 18.20 -9.47 -51.07
C GLY A 489 18.47 -8.09 -51.71
N ALA A 490 19.47 -7.25 -51.36
CA ALA A 490 20.09 -6.14 -52.19
C ALA A 490 19.21 -5.04 -52.92
N CYS A 491 19.62 -3.84 -53.39
CA CYS A 491 20.71 -2.84 -53.15
C CYS A 491 20.47 -1.54 -54.03
N SER A 492 21.30 -0.48 -53.91
CA SER A 492 21.50 0.72 -54.81
C SER A 492 20.50 1.92 -54.72
N ASN A 493 20.87 3.17 -54.35
CA ASN A 493 21.60 4.30 -55.03
C ASN A 493 20.71 5.11 -56.02
N GLU A 494 20.70 6.45 -56.19
CA GLU A 494 21.29 7.68 -55.58
C GLU A 494 20.39 8.88 -56.04
N ALA A 495 19.93 9.84 -55.20
CA ALA A 495 20.50 11.18 -54.89
C ALA A 495 20.65 12.21 -56.07
N PRO A 496 20.70 13.55 -55.86
CA PRO A 496 19.89 14.45 -54.98
C PRO A 496 19.60 15.86 -55.61
N ALA A 497 18.83 16.76 -54.92
CA ALA A 497 19.10 18.22 -54.69
C ALA A 497 17.86 19.13 -54.41
N SER A 498 17.60 19.48 -53.14
CA SER A 498 17.94 20.76 -52.46
C SER A 498 17.89 22.14 -53.21
N PRO A 499 17.81 23.33 -52.55
CA PRO A 499 17.27 23.68 -51.21
C PRO A 499 16.71 25.16 -50.97
N VAL A 500 16.46 25.52 -49.69
CA VAL A 500 16.51 26.85 -48.97
C VAL A 500 15.31 27.87 -48.99
N PRO A 501 15.23 28.90 -48.06
CA PRO A 501 14.24 28.94 -46.95
C PRO A 501 13.43 30.26 -46.84
N ALA A 502 12.67 30.59 -45.78
CA ALA A 502 13.10 31.32 -44.55
C ALA A 502 11.83 31.60 -43.67
N GLU A 503 11.74 31.25 -42.38
CA GLU A 503 12.13 31.99 -41.15
C GLU A 503 11.06 32.99 -40.57
N PRO A 504 11.09 33.34 -39.25
CA PRO A 504 9.87 33.27 -38.41
C PRO A 504 9.56 34.49 -37.49
N ALA A 505 8.50 34.40 -36.68
CA ALA A 505 8.20 35.30 -35.54
C ALA A 505 7.26 34.61 -34.49
N PRO A 506 7.19 35.07 -33.22
CA PRO A 506 6.98 34.15 -32.08
C PRO A 506 5.79 34.41 -31.11
N VAL A 507 5.45 33.34 -30.37
CA VAL A 507 5.00 33.18 -28.95
C VAL A 507 4.14 34.26 -28.24
N ALA A 508 3.06 33.80 -27.59
CA ALA A 508 2.54 34.35 -26.32
C ALA A 508 1.89 33.24 -25.45
N GLU A 509 2.06 33.30 -24.13
CA GLU A 509 1.56 32.32 -23.15
C GLU A 509 0.20 32.73 -22.52
N SER A 510 -0.52 31.78 -21.90
CA SER A 510 -1.55 32.08 -20.88
C SER A 510 -1.77 30.93 -19.90
N ALA A 511 -1.94 31.27 -18.62
CA ALA A 511 -2.40 30.40 -17.52
C ALA A 511 -3.89 30.71 -17.20
N VAL A 512 -4.66 30.05 -16.34
CA VAL A 512 -4.46 29.11 -15.20
C VAL A 512 -5.63 28.05 -15.25
N PRO A 513 -6.24 27.42 -14.20
CA PRO A 513 -5.95 27.29 -12.75
C PRO A 513 -5.95 25.84 -12.18
N GLY A 514 -5.37 25.70 -10.98
CA GLY A 514 -5.99 25.02 -9.82
C GLY A 514 -6.27 23.50 -9.81
N SER A 515 -5.44 22.73 -9.11
CA SER A 515 -5.81 21.43 -8.52
C SER A 515 -5.10 21.21 -7.17
N PRO A 516 -5.70 20.45 -6.22
CA PRO A 516 -5.33 20.49 -4.80
C PRO A 516 -4.08 19.65 -4.48
N LEU A 517 -2.89 20.16 -4.85
CA LEU A 517 -1.59 19.49 -4.65
C LEU A 517 -0.62 20.32 -3.79
N THR A 518 -1.12 20.90 -2.70
CA THR A 518 -0.32 21.63 -1.68
C THR A 518 -0.94 21.53 -0.29
N ALA A 519 -1.05 20.32 0.28
CA ALA A 519 -1.33 20.15 1.70
C ALA A 519 0.01 20.06 2.45
N LYS A 520 0.28 21.04 3.33
CA LYS A 520 1.47 21.09 4.19
C LYS A 520 1.08 20.52 5.56
N GLY A 521 1.37 19.25 5.81
CA GLY A 521 1.08 18.55 7.07
C GLY A 521 0.16 17.33 6.92
N LEU A 522 -0.41 16.85 8.04
CA LEU A 522 -1.30 15.67 8.06
C LEU A 522 -2.61 15.96 7.33
N ALA A 523 -2.87 15.26 6.22
CA ALA A 523 -4.05 15.45 5.38
C ALA A 523 -5.04 14.28 5.53
N GLU A 524 -6.04 14.46 6.39
CA GLU A 524 -7.19 13.58 6.60
C GLU A 524 -8.44 14.12 5.87
N ASP A 525 -9.36 13.24 5.45
CA ASP A 525 -10.70 13.64 4.99
C ASP A 525 -11.70 13.69 6.16
N LYS A 526 -11.84 14.87 6.78
CA LYS A 526 -12.75 15.14 7.92
C LYS A 526 -14.23 14.79 7.64
N ARG A 527 -14.66 14.66 6.37
CA ARG A 527 -16.03 14.27 6.00
C ARG A 527 -16.38 12.83 6.36
N LEU A 528 -15.39 12.04 6.79
CA LEU A 528 -15.62 10.73 7.37
C LEU A 528 -16.56 10.82 8.60
N TYR A 529 -16.33 11.81 9.47
CA TYR A 529 -17.07 12.02 10.72
C TYR A 529 -18.48 12.59 10.53
N GLU A 530 -18.79 13.20 9.37
CA GLU A 530 -20.14 13.70 9.03
C GLU A 530 -21.22 12.59 8.99
N ARG A 531 -20.80 11.32 9.04
CA ARG A 531 -21.67 10.13 9.05
C ARG A 531 -21.91 9.58 10.46
N ASP A 532 -21.09 9.98 11.42
CA ASP A 532 -21.18 9.49 12.79
C ASP A 532 -22.25 10.31 13.53
N ASN A 533 -23.07 9.62 14.32
CA ASN A 533 -24.14 10.24 15.09
C ASN A 533 -23.84 10.07 16.57
N ASP A 534 -23.25 11.13 17.14
CA ASP A 534 -22.71 11.21 18.50
C ASP A 534 -23.70 10.84 19.63
N THR A 535 -25.01 10.98 19.40
CA THR A 535 -26.07 10.66 20.37
C THR A 535 -26.88 9.42 19.99
N SER A 536 -26.48 8.69 18.95
CA SER A 536 -27.09 7.41 18.61
C SER A 536 -26.52 6.26 19.45
N VAL A 537 -27.31 5.21 19.64
CA VAL A 537 -26.85 3.93 20.20
C VAL A 537 -27.13 2.82 19.19
N ALA A 538 -26.11 2.04 18.83
CA ALA A 538 -26.27 0.87 17.97
C ALA A 538 -26.50 -0.39 18.82
N ALA A 539 -27.57 -1.14 18.57
CA ALA A 539 -27.84 -2.37 19.30
C ALA A 539 -27.19 -3.57 18.59
N LEU A 540 -26.17 -4.16 19.23
CA LEU A 540 -25.45 -5.33 18.72
C LEU A 540 -25.85 -6.59 19.47
N TYR A 541 -26.18 -7.62 18.71
CA TYR A 541 -26.57 -8.95 19.17
C TYR A 541 -25.44 -9.94 18.85
N MET A 542 -24.89 -10.58 19.87
CA MET A 542 -23.79 -11.53 19.75
C MET A 542 -24.20 -12.91 20.25
N THR A 543 -24.37 -13.86 19.34
CA THR A 543 -24.55 -15.29 19.68
C THR A 543 -23.20 -15.97 19.75
N VAL A 544 -22.80 -16.45 20.93
CA VAL A 544 -21.54 -17.16 21.17
C VAL A 544 -21.74 -18.65 20.95
N LEU A 545 -20.93 -19.25 20.09
CA LEU A 545 -21.09 -20.63 19.63
C LEU A 545 -20.19 -21.61 20.41
N PRO A 546 -20.52 -22.91 20.45
CA PRO A 546 -19.64 -23.96 20.98
C PRO A 546 -18.24 -23.94 20.36
N ASP A 547 -17.22 -24.01 21.21
CA ASP A 547 -15.85 -24.26 20.77
C ASP A 547 -15.62 -25.76 20.57
N THR A 548 -15.00 -26.13 19.46
CA THR A 548 -14.74 -27.53 19.07
C THR A 548 -13.29 -27.95 19.38
N LYS A 549 -12.50 -27.10 20.05
CA LYS A 549 -11.10 -27.37 20.43
C LYS A 549 -11.05 -28.18 21.74
N GLU A 550 -10.01 -29.02 21.90
CA GLU A 550 -9.84 -29.95 23.04
C GLU A 550 -9.85 -29.29 24.43
N ARG A 551 -9.54 -27.99 24.55
CA ARG A 551 -9.58 -27.26 25.83
C ARG A 551 -10.95 -26.68 26.20
N GLY A 552 -11.94 -26.71 25.31
CA GLY A 552 -13.34 -26.35 25.59
C GLY A 552 -13.53 -24.95 26.19
N LEU A 553 -13.07 -23.90 25.49
CA LEU A 553 -13.30 -22.53 25.95
C LEU A 553 -14.80 -22.18 25.86
N SER A 554 -15.37 -21.69 26.96
CA SER A 554 -16.74 -21.14 27.04
C SER A 554 -16.72 -19.63 27.29
N TRP A 555 -17.84 -18.96 27.03
CA TRP A 555 -18.05 -17.54 27.36
C TRP A 555 -17.86 -17.27 28.86
N TYR A 556 -18.34 -18.17 29.71
CA TYR A 556 -18.15 -18.12 31.16
C TYR A 556 -16.67 -18.17 31.56
N SER A 557 -15.87 -19.04 30.93
CA SER A 557 -14.43 -19.15 31.20
C SER A 557 -13.63 -18.02 30.58
N LEU A 558 -13.94 -17.58 29.34
CA LEU A 558 -13.28 -16.45 28.67
C LEU A 558 -13.36 -15.21 29.55
N ASN A 559 -14.55 -14.91 30.09
CA ASN A 559 -14.75 -13.77 30.99
C ASN A 559 -14.00 -13.89 32.34
N ARG A 560 -13.35 -15.02 32.65
CA ARG A 560 -12.54 -15.21 33.86
C ARG A 560 -11.04 -15.27 33.59
N VAL A 561 -10.61 -15.33 32.34
CA VAL A 561 -9.18 -15.23 31.96
C VAL A 561 -8.61 -13.90 32.44
N ARG A 562 -7.45 -13.97 33.11
CA ARG A 562 -6.66 -12.80 33.56
C ARG A 562 -5.30 -12.73 32.87
N ASN A 563 -4.70 -13.89 32.59
CA ASN A 563 -3.42 -14.01 31.91
C ASN A 563 -3.59 -14.04 30.39
N TRP A 564 -2.80 -13.25 29.66
CA TRP A 564 -2.81 -13.21 28.20
C TRP A 564 -2.35 -14.52 27.55
N MET A 565 -1.50 -15.30 28.22
CA MET A 565 -1.06 -16.62 27.72
C MET A 565 -2.17 -17.69 27.75
N GLU A 566 -3.24 -17.44 28.50
CA GLU A 566 -4.43 -18.31 28.61
C GLU A 566 -5.58 -17.83 27.72
N GLU A 567 -5.38 -16.73 26.98
CA GLU A 567 -6.41 -16.17 26.10
C GLU A 567 -6.60 -17.01 24.84
N GLY A 568 -7.87 -17.13 24.42
CA GLY A 568 -8.27 -17.71 23.16
C GLY A 568 -9.41 -16.90 22.53
N ASP A 569 -9.85 -17.36 21.37
CA ASP A 569 -10.97 -16.79 20.63
C ASP A 569 -12.19 -17.72 20.62
N LEU A 570 -13.39 -17.13 20.74
CA LEU A 570 -14.66 -17.83 20.58
C LEU A 570 -15.30 -17.45 19.24
N LYS A 571 -15.91 -18.41 18.57
CA LYS A 571 -16.70 -18.18 17.35
C LYS A 571 -18.03 -17.54 17.74
N VAL A 572 -18.43 -16.48 17.01
CA VAL A 572 -19.72 -15.81 17.24
C VAL A 572 -20.46 -15.55 15.94
N ILE A 573 -21.75 -15.26 16.08
CA ILE A 573 -22.57 -14.56 15.10
C ILE A 573 -22.83 -13.16 15.68
N LEU A 574 -22.34 -12.12 15.02
CA LEU A 574 -22.60 -10.72 15.35
C LEU A 574 -23.64 -10.15 14.39
N GLN A 575 -24.67 -9.53 14.93
CA GLN A 575 -25.81 -8.97 14.20
C GLN A 575 -26.17 -7.61 14.80
N GLU A 576 -26.85 -6.76 14.03
CA GLU A 576 -27.41 -5.49 14.48
C GLU A 576 -28.94 -5.61 14.51
N GLY A 577 -29.59 -4.92 15.45
CA GLY A 577 -31.01 -5.16 15.73
C GLY A 577 -31.71 -4.04 16.48
N ALA A 578 -32.81 -4.41 17.14
CA ALA A 578 -33.64 -3.48 17.89
C ALA A 578 -32.96 -3.04 19.20
N ALA A 579 -33.23 -1.81 19.64
CA ALA A 579 -32.74 -1.31 20.94
C ALA A 579 -33.51 -1.84 22.16
N ASP A 580 -34.64 -2.53 21.96
CA ASP A 580 -35.54 -3.04 23.01
C ASP A 580 -35.25 -4.50 23.43
N GLY A 581 -34.17 -5.10 22.92
CA GLY A 581 -33.82 -6.50 23.17
C GLY A 581 -34.60 -7.53 22.34
N SER A 582 -35.52 -7.11 21.46
CA SER A 582 -36.36 -8.03 20.67
C SER A 582 -35.59 -8.88 19.65
N GLY A 583 -34.36 -8.51 19.30
CA GLY A 583 -33.45 -9.30 18.46
C GLY A 583 -32.87 -8.55 17.25
N PRO A 584 -32.10 -9.28 16.40
CA PRO A 584 -31.66 -8.80 15.10
C PRO A 584 -32.83 -8.34 14.21
N GLN A 585 -32.64 -7.27 13.43
CA GLN A 585 -33.69 -6.71 12.56
C GLN A 585 -33.35 -6.81 11.07
N SER A 586 -34.38 -7.09 10.26
CA SER A 586 -34.26 -7.23 8.81
C SER A 586 -33.71 -5.96 8.16
N GLY A 587 -32.66 -6.10 7.36
CA GLY A 587 -31.98 -5.00 6.68
C GLY A 587 -30.83 -4.36 7.47
N LEU A 588 -30.62 -4.73 8.73
CA LEU A 588 -29.45 -4.32 9.51
C LEU A 588 -28.30 -5.33 9.37
N PHE A 589 -27.10 -4.94 9.84
CA PHE A 589 -25.88 -5.73 9.66
C PHE A 589 -26.03 -7.17 10.19
N GLY A 590 -25.68 -8.16 9.37
CA GLY A 590 -25.63 -9.57 9.80
C GLY A 590 -26.98 -10.23 10.07
N TYR A 591 -28.13 -9.63 9.73
CA TYR A 591 -29.46 -10.21 9.99
C TYR A 591 -29.61 -11.66 9.49
N ASP A 592 -29.23 -11.94 8.24
CA ASP A 592 -29.34 -13.28 7.62
C ASP A 592 -28.25 -14.27 8.07
N ALA A 593 -27.36 -13.88 9.00
CA ALA A 593 -26.24 -14.72 9.41
C ALA A 593 -26.71 -15.87 10.33
N THR A 594 -26.67 -17.09 9.79
CA THR A 594 -26.97 -18.34 10.51
C THR A 594 -25.72 -19.16 10.85
N GLU A 595 -24.59 -18.89 10.18
CA GLU A 595 -23.25 -19.42 10.51
C GLU A 595 -22.39 -18.36 11.21
N THR A 596 -21.26 -18.79 11.78
CA THR A 596 -20.27 -17.88 12.38
C THR A 596 -19.78 -16.83 11.38
N ASN A 597 -19.91 -15.56 11.77
CA ASN A 597 -19.48 -14.43 10.96
C ASN A 597 -18.34 -13.62 11.62
N ALA A 598 -18.02 -13.89 12.89
CA ALA A 598 -16.95 -13.23 13.60
C ALA A 598 -16.31 -14.12 14.68
N LYS A 599 -15.20 -13.65 15.25
CA LYS A 599 -14.62 -14.18 16.49
C LYS A 599 -14.57 -13.10 17.56
N VAL A 600 -14.72 -13.46 18.83
CA VAL A 600 -14.55 -12.57 19.98
C VAL A 600 -13.38 -13.01 20.87
N SER A 601 -12.60 -12.05 21.35
CA SER A 601 -11.61 -12.20 22.43
C SER A 601 -11.83 -11.11 23.49
N LEU A 602 -11.14 -11.18 24.62
CA LEU A 602 -11.10 -10.04 25.53
C LEU A 602 -10.22 -8.92 24.95
N ARG A 603 -10.34 -7.73 25.55
CA ARG A 603 -9.58 -6.53 25.18
C ARG A 603 -9.11 -5.77 26.43
N GLY A 604 -7.97 -5.08 26.28
CA GLY A 604 -7.33 -4.27 27.31
C GLY A 604 -6.24 -5.02 28.08
N ASN A 605 -5.55 -4.32 28.99
CA ASN A 605 -4.60 -4.92 29.93
C ASN A 605 -5.20 -4.90 31.34
N THR A 606 -5.25 -3.73 31.97
CA THR A 606 -5.83 -3.53 33.31
C THR A 606 -7.32 -3.88 33.40
N THR A 607 -8.10 -3.64 32.34
CA THR A 607 -9.52 -4.01 32.26
C THR A 607 -9.77 -5.53 32.15
N ARG A 608 -8.72 -6.37 32.06
CA ARG A 608 -8.83 -7.83 32.29
C ARG A 608 -9.00 -8.19 33.77
N TYR A 609 -9.00 -7.20 34.67
CA TYR A 609 -9.29 -7.38 36.10
C TYR A 609 -10.64 -6.77 36.52
N SER A 610 -11.31 -5.96 35.68
CA SER A 610 -12.62 -5.38 36.00
C SER A 610 -13.77 -6.39 35.91
N PRO A 611 -14.80 -6.33 36.78
CA PRO A 611 -15.95 -7.25 36.75
C PRO A 611 -16.69 -7.29 35.41
N GLN A 612 -16.92 -6.13 34.79
CA GLN A 612 -17.43 -6.05 33.43
C GLN A 612 -16.25 -6.00 32.45
N ARG A 613 -16.31 -6.79 31.37
CA ARG A 613 -15.20 -6.96 30.41
C ARG A 613 -15.34 -6.07 29.17
N SER A 614 -14.22 -5.75 28.55
CA SER A 614 -14.15 -5.19 27.19
C SER A 614 -13.79 -6.29 26.20
N TYR A 615 -14.28 -6.16 24.96
CA TYR A 615 -14.16 -7.20 23.93
C TYR A 615 -13.53 -6.66 22.65
N LYS A 616 -12.87 -7.56 21.92
CA LYS A 616 -12.46 -7.35 20.53
C LYS A 616 -13.20 -8.35 19.66
N ILE A 617 -13.98 -7.86 18.70
CA ILE A 617 -14.72 -8.68 17.76
C ILE A 617 -14.11 -8.53 16.38
N ARG A 618 -13.64 -9.63 15.78
CA ARG A 618 -13.02 -9.65 14.44
C ARG A 618 -13.95 -10.34 13.45
N LEU A 619 -14.54 -9.56 12.56
CA LEU A 619 -15.39 -10.05 11.47
C LEU A 619 -14.58 -10.91 10.49
N ASN A 620 -15.09 -12.08 10.15
CA ASN A 620 -14.54 -12.91 9.08
C ASN A 620 -14.80 -12.27 7.70
N ASN A 621 -14.14 -12.78 6.66
CA ASN A 621 -14.20 -12.17 5.32
C ASN A 621 -15.60 -12.17 4.70
N GLN A 622 -16.53 -12.98 5.20
CA GLN A 622 -17.87 -13.18 4.64
C GLN A 622 -18.94 -12.32 5.29
N ALA A 623 -18.72 -11.87 6.53
CA ALA A 623 -19.62 -10.97 7.26
C ALA A 623 -19.78 -9.57 6.62
N GLY A 624 -18.97 -9.23 5.60
CA GLY A 624 -18.86 -7.87 5.10
C GLY A 624 -17.97 -7.00 5.99
N LEU A 625 -18.40 -5.75 6.20
CA LEU A 625 -17.81 -4.77 7.12
C LEU A 625 -18.95 -4.10 7.90
N TRP A 626 -18.78 -3.87 9.19
CA TRP A 626 -19.68 -3.05 9.99
C TRP A 626 -19.12 -1.63 10.02
N ARG A 627 -19.84 -0.65 9.46
CA ARG A 627 -19.42 0.77 9.36
C ARG A 627 -18.00 0.99 8.80
N ASP A 628 -17.68 0.29 7.71
CA ASP A 628 -16.36 0.24 7.06
C ASP A 628 -15.21 -0.38 7.92
N GLN A 629 -15.55 -1.06 9.01
CA GLN A 629 -14.59 -1.72 9.91
C GLN A 629 -14.70 -3.26 9.87
N ARG A 630 -13.57 -3.92 10.13
CA ARG A 630 -13.44 -5.40 10.23
C ARG A 630 -13.12 -5.87 11.66
N THR A 631 -12.47 -5.04 12.45
CA THR A 631 -12.22 -5.27 13.88
C THR A 631 -13.01 -4.21 14.63
N ILE A 632 -13.89 -4.65 15.52
CA ILE A 632 -14.76 -3.83 16.34
C ILE A 632 -14.25 -3.97 17.78
N ASP A 633 -13.59 -2.94 18.29
CA ASP A 633 -13.15 -2.90 19.68
C ASP A 633 -14.27 -2.27 20.53
N LEU A 634 -14.87 -3.06 21.43
CA LEU A 634 -15.94 -2.63 22.35
C LEU A 634 -15.35 -2.44 23.75
N ASN A 635 -15.18 -1.19 24.17
CA ASN A 635 -14.75 -0.84 25.52
C ASN A 635 -15.96 -0.68 26.46
N LYS A 636 -15.87 -1.27 27.64
CA LYS A 636 -16.88 -1.13 28.70
C LYS A 636 -16.63 0.04 29.65
N HIS A 637 -15.41 0.61 29.61
CA HIS A 637 -14.98 1.76 30.41
C HIS A 637 -15.34 1.67 31.90
N TYR A 638 -15.15 0.49 32.51
CA TYR A 638 -15.60 0.17 33.88
C TYR A 638 -15.24 1.23 34.94
N TYR A 639 -14.04 1.82 34.86
CA TYR A 639 -13.56 2.85 35.79
C TYR A 639 -14.09 4.26 35.51
N ASP A 640 -14.58 4.54 34.30
CA ASP A 640 -15.25 5.81 33.96
C ASP A 640 -16.72 5.75 34.39
N SER A 641 -17.02 6.37 35.52
CA SER A 641 -18.36 6.60 36.09
C SER A 641 -19.36 7.19 35.10
N ALA A 642 -18.91 8.05 34.18
CA ALA A 642 -19.77 8.70 33.20
C ALA A 642 -19.90 7.91 31.88
N ARG A 643 -19.01 6.94 31.63
CA ARG A 643 -18.88 6.13 30.39
C ARG A 643 -18.65 6.95 29.09
N ILE A 644 -18.35 8.24 29.17
CA ILE A 644 -18.21 9.16 28.02
C ILE A 644 -16.78 9.64 27.75
N ARG A 645 -15.84 9.54 28.71
CA ARG A 645 -14.54 10.26 28.67
C ARG A 645 -13.75 10.02 27.39
N ASN A 646 -13.71 8.76 26.97
CA ASN A 646 -12.98 8.34 25.77
C ASN A 646 -13.63 8.87 24.47
N LYS A 647 -14.96 8.74 24.35
CA LYS A 647 -15.72 9.26 23.20
C LYS A 647 -15.60 10.79 23.14
N LEU A 648 -15.82 11.47 24.25
CA LEU A 648 -15.64 12.92 24.38
C LEU A 648 -14.26 13.39 23.88
N SER A 649 -13.17 12.69 24.24
CA SER A 649 -11.84 13.01 23.73
C SER A 649 -11.71 12.80 22.22
N PHE A 650 -12.11 11.64 21.70
CA PHE A 650 -12.01 11.38 20.26
C PHE A 650 -12.87 12.35 19.43
N ASP A 651 -14.13 12.58 19.80
CA ASP A 651 -15.04 13.50 19.11
C ASP A 651 -14.55 14.98 19.17
N ILE A 652 -13.73 15.33 20.16
CA ILE A 652 -13.01 16.61 20.18
C ILE A 652 -11.87 16.58 19.14
N PHE A 653 -11.02 15.55 19.13
CA PHE A 653 -9.94 15.40 18.13
C PHE A 653 -10.44 15.39 16.68
N GLU A 654 -11.66 14.92 16.42
CA GLU A 654 -12.32 15.03 15.11
C GLU A 654 -12.39 16.48 14.63
N THR A 655 -12.69 17.41 15.53
CA THR A 655 -12.80 18.85 15.21
C THR A 655 -11.47 19.60 15.17
N LEU A 656 -10.38 18.99 15.66
CA LEU A 656 -9.08 19.66 15.71
C LEU A 656 -8.35 19.61 14.35
N PRO A 657 -7.70 20.71 13.93
CA PRO A 657 -6.84 20.70 12.75
C PRO A 657 -5.58 19.86 13.01
N HIS A 658 -4.93 19.38 11.94
CA HIS A 658 -3.67 18.61 12.00
C HIS A 658 -3.72 17.28 12.78
N MET A 659 -4.87 16.86 13.27
CA MET A 659 -5.08 15.59 13.98
C MET A 659 -6.00 14.67 13.17
N ALA A 660 -5.68 13.38 13.13
CA ALA A 660 -6.64 12.32 12.83
C ALA A 660 -7.18 11.76 14.15
N SER A 661 -8.46 11.42 14.21
CA SER A 661 -9.10 10.81 15.38
C SER A 661 -9.50 9.35 15.11
N LEU A 662 -10.04 8.66 16.10
CA LEU A 662 -10.62 7.33 15.93
C LEU A 662 -12.14 7.44 16.09
N ARG A 663 -12.91 7.01 15.09
CA ARG A 663 -14.38 7.06 15.17
C ARG A 663 -14.90 6.29 16.37
N THR A 664 -15.90 6.84 17.05
CA THR A 664 -16.54 6.20 18.20
C THR A 664 -18.06 6.19 18.14
N GLN A 665 -18.66 5.11 18.66
CA GLN A 665 -20.11 4.88 18.63
C GLN A 665 -20.56 4.24 19.95
N PHE A 666 -21.62 4.75 20.58
CA PHE A 666 -22.25 4.04 21.70
C PHE A 666 -22.94 2.77 21.21
N VAL A 667 -22.77 1.67 21.94
CA VAL A 667 -23.28 0.34 21.61
C VAL A 667 -24.03 -0.23 22.80
N HIS A 668 -25.24 -0.73 22.57
CA HIS A 668 -25.94 -1.59 23.52
C HIS A 668 -25.66 -3.04 23.13
N LEU A 669 -25.01 -3.80 23.99
CA LEU A 669 -24.62 -5.18 23.69
C LEU A 669 -25.58 -6.19 24.32
N TYR A 670 -26.09 -7.08 23.48
CA TYR A 670 -26.92 -8.22 23.86
C TYR A 670 -26.17 -9.53 23.54
N VAL A 671 -26.06 -10.45 24.51
CA VAL A 671 -25.27 -11.68 24.34
C VAL A 671 -26.12 -12.94 24.56
N LYS A 672 -25.98 -13.93 23.69
CA LYS A 672 -26.58 -15.26 23.83
C LYS A 672 -25.49 -16.31 23.88
N ASP A 673 -25.30 -16.94 25.03
CA ASP A 673 -24.28 -17.97 25.21
C ASP A 673 -24.81 -19.37 24.89
N LEU A 674 -24.28 -19.99 23.82
CA LEU A 674 -24.47 -21.41 23.50
C LEU A 674 -23.21 -22.24 23.80
N SER A 675 -22.09 -21.61 24.17
CA SER A 675 -20.77 -22.24 24.22
C SER A 675 -20.64 -23.31 25.32
N GLY A 676 -21.31 -23.11 26.46
CA GLY A 676 -21.37 -24.07 27.57
C GLY A 676 -22.42 -25.19 27.40
N GLY A 677 -22.88 -25.48 26.18
CA GLY A 677 -24.02 -26.39 25.95
C GLY A 677 -25.38 -25.73 26.18
N GLY A 678 -25.46 -24.41 25.98
CA GLY A 678 -26.69 -23.62 26.12
C GLY A 678 -27.79 -24.07 25.14
N LYS A 679 -29.06 -23.92 25.55
CA LYS A 679 -30.20 -24.24 24.67
C LYS A 679 -30.27 -23.22 23.53
N ALA A 680 -30.48 -23.67 22.29
CA ALA A 680 -30.59 -22.80 21.12
C ALA A 680 -31.65 -21.68 21.27
N ASN A 681 -32.72 -21.94 22.05
CA ASN A 681 -33.79 -21.00 22.34
C ASN A 681 -33.52 -20.12 23.58
N ALA A 682 -32.27 -20.01 24.05
CA ALA A 682 -31.92 -19.06 25.10
C ALA A 682 -32.25 -17.62 24.65
N PRO A 683 -32.78 -16.76 25.55
CA PRO A 683 -32.92 -15.34 25.28
C PRO A 683 -31.53 -14.69 25.14
N TYR A 684 -31.50 -13.47 24.60
CA TYR A 684 -30.32 -12.62 24.75
C TYR A 684 -30.31 -12.01 26.15
N GLU A 685 -29.15 -12.02 26.80
CA GLU A 685 -28.87 -11.30 28.04
C GLU A 685 -28.39 -9.87 27.71
N ASP A 686 -28.83 -8.89 28.50
CA ASP A 686 -28.39 -7.50 28.39
C ASP A 686 -27.02 -7.32 29.08
N TYR A 687 -26.02 -6.85 28.33
CA TYR A 687 -24.67 -6.54 28.83
C TYR A 687 -24.44 -5.02 28.99
N GLY A 688 -25.46 -4.21 28.72
CA GLY A 688 -25.50 -2.77 28.90
C GLY A 688 -24.72 -1.98 27.86
N LEU A 689 -24.34 -0.77 28.24
CA LEU A 689 -23.68 0.22 27.39
C LEU A 689 -22.18 -0.07 27.21
N PHE A 690 -21.70 0.04 25.98
CA PHE A 690 -20.30 0.01 25.56
C PHE A 690 -20.01 1.21 24.67
N THR A 691 -18.73 1.54 24.52
CA THR A 691 -18.26 2.45 23.49
C THR A 691 -17.42 1.66 22.49
N GLN A 692 -17.85 1.62 21.24
CA GLN A 692 -17.04 1.14 20.14
C GLN A 692 -15.98 2.19 19.78
N ILE A 693 -14.75 1.74 19.55
CA ILE A 693 -13.61 2.56 19.13
C ILE A 693 -13.04 1.99 17.83
N GLU A 694 -12.72 2.83 16.85
CA GLU A 694 -12.12 2.34 15.60
C GLU A 694 -10.75 1.70 15.85
N HIS A 695 -10.52 0.54 15.24
CA HIS A 695 -9.29 -0.22 15.45
C HIS A 695 -8.13 0.33 14.59
N PRO A 696 -7.05 0.89 15.18
CA PRO A 696 -5.98 1.56 14.45
C PRO A 696 -5.10 0.55 13.71
N ASN A 697 -5.39 0.35 12.43
CA ASN A 697 -4.69 -0.54 11.52
C ASN A 697 -4.69 0.02 10.08
N GLN A 698 -4.27 -0.78 9.11
CA GLN A 698 -4.32 -0.43 7.69
C GLN A 698 -5.72 -0.01 7.17
N MET A 699 -6.83 -0.51 7.75
CA MET A 699 -8.18 -0.08 7.37
C MET A 699 -8.50 1.31 7.93
N PHE A 700 -8.13 1.61 9.18
CA PHE A 700 -8.19 2.96 9.74
C PHE A 700 -7.46 3.96 8.83
N LEU A 701 -6.19 3.71 8.49
CA LEU A 701 -5.43 4.59 7.60
C LEU A 701 -6.15 4.81 6.26
N LYS A 702 -6.66 3.74 5.65
CA LYS A 702 -7.43 3.80 4.40
C LYS A 702 -8.75 4.59 4.53
N ASN A 703 -9.49 4.41 5.63
CA ASN A 703 -10.78 5.05 5.88
C ASN A 703 -10.59 6.57 6.04
N HIS A 704 -9.52 6.98 6.72
CA HIS A 704 -9.15 8.37 7.00
C HIS A 704 -8.38 9.06 5.86
N TRP A 705 -8.27 8.42 4.68
CA TRP A 705 -7.51 8.89 3.51
C TRP A 705 -5.98 9.04 3.71
N LEU A 706 -5.45 8.47 4.79
CA LEU A 706 -4.03 8.33 5.07
C LEU A 706 -3.40 7.20 4.22
N ASP A 707 -2.07 7.10 4.17
CA ASP A 707 -1.37 6.06 3.40
C ASP A 707 -1.56 4.69 4.06
N PRO A 708 -2.32 3.74 3.46
CA PRO A 708 -2.56 2.44 4.06
C PRO A 708 -1.32 1.55 4.10
N ASN A 709 -0.21 1.92 3.44
CA ASN A 709 1.07 1.22 3.51
C ASN A 709 2.10 1.95 4.37
N GLY A 710 1.70 3.04 5.05
CA GLY A 710 2.52 3.78 5.98
C GLY A 710 2.97 2.94 7.18
N GLN A 711 3.94 3.48 7.90
CA GLN A 711 4.32 2.99 9.22
C GLN A 711 3.26 3.46 10.23
N LEU A 712 2.82 2.55 11.10
CA LEU A 712 1.92 2.85 12.21
C LEU A 712 2.34 1.97 13.39
N TYR A 713 2.68 2.60 14.50
CA TYR A 713 3.06 1.96 15.74
C TYR A 713 2.19 2.48 16.87
N LYS A 714 1.80 1.62 17.82
CA LYS A 714 1.13 2.01 19.06
C LYS A 714 2.16 2.00 20.19
N ALA A 715 2.23 3.07 20.98
CA ALA A 715 3.05 3.11 22.19
C ALA A 715 2.58 2.07 23.22
N VAL A 716 3.52 1.34 23.82
CA VAL A 716 3.28 0.36 24.90
C VAL A 716 4.05 0.77 26.15
N MET A 717 5.32 1.16 25.97
CA MET A 717 6.13 1.92 26.90
C MET A 717 7.25 2.51 26.03
N PHE A 718 7.18 3.81 25.71
CA PHE A 718 8.05 4.41 24.71
C PHE A 718 8.35 5.89 24.98
N GLU A 719 9.38 6.12 25.79
CA GLU A 719 9.89 7.43 26.20
C GLU A 719 10.88 8.04 25.18
N PHE A 720 10.83 7.62 23.91
CA PHE A 720 11.72 8.01 22.81
C PHE A 720 13.23 7.71 23.03
N PHE A 721 13.59 6.82 23.95
CA PHE A 721 14.96 6.28 23.98
C PHE A 721 15.26 5.44 22.72
N ARG A 722 16.55 5.19 22.46
CA ARG A 722 16.98 4.39 21.31
C ARG A 722 16.71 2.88 21.45
N TYR A 723 16.67 2.33 22.68
CA TYR A 723 16.57 0.90 23.02
C TYR A 723 17.28 -0.05 22.01
N PRO A 724 18.62 0.00 21.87
CA PRO A 724 19.35 -0.72 20.82
C PRO A 724 19.19 -2.25 20.87
N GLU A 725 18.81 -2.82 22.02
CA GLU A 725 18.59 -4.26 22.17
C GLU A 725 17.23 -4.75 21.67
N THR A 726 16.19 -3.91 21.71
CA THR A 726 14.81 -4.28 21.32
C THR A 726 14.37 -3.63 20.00
N LEU A 727 14.69 -2.35 19.79
CA LEU A 727 14.37 -1.60 18.57
C LEU A 727 15.49 -1.78 17.54
N ARG A 728 15.36 -2.83 16.73
CA ARG A 728 16.31 -3.22 15.68
C ARG A 728 15.66 -3.15 14.29
N SER A 729 16.47 -3.04 13.23
CA SER A 729 15.98 -3.12 11.85
C SER A 729 15.46 -4.53 11.59
N GLN A 730 14.45 -4.71 10.73
CA GLN A 730 14.02 -6.05 10.29
C GLN A 730 15.15 -6.84 9.59
N SER A 731 16.19 -6.16 9.11
CA SER A 731 17.39 -6.77 8.51
C SER A 731 18.49 -7.14 9.51
N ASP A 732 18.38 -6.76 10.79
CA ASP A 732 19.32 -7.13 11.85
C ASP A 732 19.13 -8.62 12.22
N PRO A 733 20.18 -9.47 12.20
CA PRO A 733 20.08 -10.87 12.63
C PRO A 733 19.59 -11.08 14.07
N LYS A 734 19.64 -10.04 14.93
CA LYS A 734 19.12 -10.04 16.30
C LYS A 734 17.71 -9.47 16.42
N TYR A 735 17.03 -9.15 15.31
CA TYR A 735 15.67 -8.65 15.34
C TYR A 735 14.69 -9.70 15.90
N ASP A 736 13.99 -9.32 16.97
CA ASP A 736 12.90 -10.08 17.56
C ASP A 736 11.66 -9.18 17.61
N LYS A 737 10.60 -9.57 16.88
CA LYS A 737 9.35 -8.81 16.84
C LYS A 737 8.66 -8.74 18.21
N GLN A 738 8.68 -9.81 19.02
CA GLN A 738 8.10 -9.77 20.36
C GLN A 738 8.91 -8.85 21.29
N ALA A 739 10.23 -8.79 21.12
CA ALA A 739 11.07 -7.84 21.86
C ALA A 739 10.79 -6.38 21.44
N PHE A 740 10.60 -6.12 20.14
CA PHE A 740 10.22 -4.82 19.59
C PHE A 740 8.84 -4.37 20.10
N GLU A 741 7.84 -5.26 20.04
CA GLU A 741 6.45 -4.97 20.43
C GLU A 741 6.24 -4.79 21.94
N LYS A 742 7.27 -5.00 22.78
CA LYS A 742 7.28 -4.55 24.19
C LYS A 742 7.38 -3.03 24.33
N GLN A 743 7.88 -2.33 23.31
CA GLN A 743 8.00 -0.87 23.29
C GLN A 743 6.94 -0.26 22.36
N LEU A 744 6.83 -0.81 21.14
CA LEU A 744 6.00 -0.31 20.05
C LEU A 744 5.26 -1.45 19.34
N GLU A 745 3.98 -1.62 19.64
CA GLU A 745 3.09 -2.58 18.96
C GLU A 745 2.95 -2.21 17.46
N ILE A 746 3.22 -3.13 16.54
CA ILE A 746 3.25 -2.81 15.11
C ILE A 746 1.84 -2.94 14.51
N LYS A 747 1.34 -1.86 13.89
CA LYS A 747 -0.03 -1.75 13.32
C LYS A 747 -0.08 -1.50 11.82
N GLY A 748 1.03 -1.00 11.25
CA GLY A 748 1.19 -0.72 9.83
C GLY A 748 2.32 -1.56 9.22
N ARG A 749 3.14 -0.93 8.38
CA ARG A 749 4.28 -1.58 7.71
C ARG A 749 5.39 -1.96 8.69
N GLU A 750 5.80 -3.23 8.65
CA GLU A 750 7.00 -3.77 9.31
C GLU A 750 8.28 -3.38 8.56
N ASP A 751 8.67 -2.12 8.73
CA ASP A 751 9.89 -1.52 8.19
C ASP A 751 10.31 -0.45 9.20
N HIS A 752 11.47 -0.61 9.83
CA HIS A 752 11.82 0.15 11.03
C HIS A 752 12.87 1.23 10.79
N ASP A 753 13.53 1.27 9.63
CA ASP A 753 14.76 2.07 9.47
C ASP A 753 14.52 3.57 9.62
N LYS A 754 13.38 4.10 9.14
CA LYS A 754 12.97 5.50 9.36
C LYS A 754 12.72 5.82 10.85
N LEU A 755 12.14 4.88 11.60
CA LEU A 755 11.91 5.04 13.05
C LEU A 755 13.26 5.08 13.79
N LEU A 756 14.18 4.17 13.43
CA LEU A 756 15.50 4.10 14.03
C LEU A 756 16.36 5.32 13.68
N MET A 757 16.23 5.88 12.48
CA MET A 757 16.86 7.14 12.08
C MET A 757 16.34 8.32 12.91
N MET A 758 15.02 8.44 13.10
CA MET A 758 14.43 9.44 13.99
C MET A 758 14.95 9.28 15.42
N LEU A 759 14.95 8.07 15.96
CA LEU A 759 15.44 7.79 17.31
C LEU A 759 16.93 8.11 17.48
N ASN A 760 17.77 7.80 16.50
CA ASN A 760 19.19 8.16 16.53
C ASN A 760 19.36 9.69 16.65
N ASP A 761 18.62 10.48 15.87
CA ASP A 761 18.73 11.95 15.90
C ASP A 761 18.13 12.54 17.18
N VAL A 762 17.01 12.00 17.68
CA VAL A 762 16.39 12.39 18.97
C VAL A 762 17.31 12.10 20.15
N ASN A 763 18.08 11.01 20.12
CA ASN A 763 19.03 10.66 21.17
C ASN A 763 20.42 11.30 20.98
N ASN A 764 20.69 11.98 19.86
CA ASN A 764 21.94 12.69 19.62
C ASN A 764 21.90 14.12 20.16
N MET A 765 22.56 14.34 21.30
CA MET A 765 22.61 15.63 21.98
C MET A 765 23.38 16.71 21.22
N ALA A 766 24.19 16.35 20.21
CA ALA A 766 24.93 17.31 19.39
C ALA A 766 24.09 17.97 18.29
N ILE A 767 22.93 17.39 17.93
CA ILE A 767 21.99 17.98 16.96
C ILE A 767 20.99 18.87 17.72
N PRO A 768 20.83 20.18 17.40
CA PRO A 768 19.83 21.02 18.03
C PRO A 768 18.41 20.45 17.91
N ILE A 769 17.64 20.47 19.00
CA ILE A 769 16.30 19.84 19.03
C ILE A 769 15.35 20.39 17.97
N ASN A 770 15.46 21.68 17.64
CA ASN A 770 14.62 22.31 16.62
C ASN A 770 14.91 21.75 15.21
N GLU A 771 16.15 21.36 14.90
CA GLU A 771 16.50 20.68 13.65
C GLU A 771 15.95 19.25 13.63
N VAL A 772 15.96 18.54 14.77
CA VAL A 772 15.35 17.20 14.90
C VAL A 772 13.84 17.27 14.66
N MET A 773 13.16 18.29 15.20
CA MET A 773 11.74 18.55 14.94
C MET A 773 11.50 18.91 13.46
N GLU A 774 12.26 19.87 12.91
CA GLU A 774 12.14 20.29 11.51
C GLU A 774 12.44 19.15 10.51
N LYS A 775 13.27 18.16 10.89
CA LYS A 775 13.50 16.96 10.09
C LYS A 775 12.38 15.93 10.25
N HIS A 776 12.09 15.49 11.48
CA HIS A 776 11.32 14.26 11.73
C HIS A 776 9.87 14.45 12.14
N PHE A 777 9.42 15.63 12.60
CA PHE A 777 8.08 15.78 13.18
C PHE A 777 7.28 16.92 12.53
N ASP A 778 5.96 16.73 12.40
CA ASP A 778 5.09 17.84 12.06
C ASP A 778 4.77 18.64 13.33
N LEU A 779 5.25 19.89 13.38
CA LEU A 779 5.23 20.68 14.61
C LEU A 779 3.81 21.07 15.03
N ASP A 780 2.92 21.36 14.07
CA ASP A 780 1.53 21.73 14.37
C ASP A 780 0.74 20.51 14.88
N ASN A 781 0.91 19.33 14.28
CA ASN A 781 0.36 18.07 14.80
C ASN A 781 0.88 17.77 16.23
N TYR A 782 2.20 17.85 16.45
CA TYR A 782 2.82 17.59 17.75
C TYR A 782 2.32 18.54 18.85
N LEU A 783 2.29 19.85 18.58
CA LEU A 783 1.80 20.85 19.54
C LEU A 783 0.30 20.71 19.78
N THR A 784 -0.49 20.37 18.76
CA THR A 784 -1.95 20.17 18.90
C THR A 784 -2.25 18.95 19.76
N TRP A 785 -1.54 17.84 19.56
CA TRP A 785 -1.66 16.65 20.41
C TRP A 785 -1.27 16.93 21.86
N LEU A 786 -0.11 17.55 22.12
CA LEU A 786 0.34 17.93 23.47
C LEU A 786 -0.64 18.87 24.18
N ALA A 787 -1.06 19.95 23.52
CA ALA A 787 -1.97 20.93 24.09
C ALA A 787 -3.33 20.31 24.42
N SER A 788 -3.83 19.39 23.57
CA SER A 788 -5.05 18.63 23.82
C SER A 788 -4.92 17.75 25.06
N ASN A 789 -3.82 17.00 25.20
CA ASN A 789 -3.60 16.12 26.36
C ASN A 789 -3.52 16.89 27.68
N ILE A 790 -2.86 18.05 27.67
CA ILE A 790 -2.79 18.95 28.82
C ILE A 790 -4.20 19.44 29.18
N LEU A 791 -4.96 20.00 28.23
CA LEU A 791 -6.31 20.50 28.49
C LEU A 791 -7.29 19.40 28.94
N MET A 792 -7.19 18.20 28.37
CA MET A 792 -8.00 17.03 28.74
C MET A 792 -7.51 16.31 30.01
N ASP A 793 -6.37 16.70 30.61
CA ASP A 793 -5.76 16.02 31.76
C ASP A 793 -5.45 14.51 31.53
N ASN A 794 -4.99 14.12 30.33
CA ASN A 794 -4.58 12.74 30.03
C ASN A 794 -3.06 12.57 30.24
N MET A 795 -2.66 11.99 31.37
CA MET A 795 -1.28 11.99 31.85
C MET A 795 -0.47 10.73 31.50
N ASP A 796 -1.08 9.65 30.96
CA ASP A 796 -0.33 8.47 30.44
C ASP A 796 0.33 8.71 29.07
N THR A 797 0.21 9.93 28.53
CA THR A 797 0.63 10.27 27.16
C THR A 797 2.12 10.60 27.03
N ASP A 798 2.88 10.52 28.12
CA ASP A 798 4.34 10.68 28.17
C ASP A 798 5.10 9.48 27.58
N ALA A 799 4.56 8.28 27.76
CA ALA A 799 5.14 7.00 27.30
C ALA A 799 4.14 6.04 26.64
N GLN A 800 2.83 6.29 26.76
CA GLN A 800 1.74 5.44 26.27
C GLN A 800 0.65 6.27 25.57
N ASN A 801 -0.52 5.68 25.26
CA ASN A 801 -1.73 6.40 24.82
C ASN A 801 -1.58 7.31 23.57
N PHE A 802 -0.63 6.98 22.69
CA PHE A 802 -0.56 7.50 21.33
C PHE A 802 -0.14 6.44 20.32
N LEU A 803 -0.44 6.73 19.06
CA LEU A 803 0.12 6.05 17.89
C LEU A 803 1.09 7.00 17.17
N LEU A 804 2.18 6.45 16.66
CA LEU A 804 3.08 7.13 15.73
C LEU A 804 2.81 6.65 14.31
N TYR A 805 2.36 7.57 13.46
CA TYR A 805 2.08 7.36 12.05
C TYR A 805 3.12 8.07 11.17
N SER A 806 3.53 7.45 10.07
CA SER A 806 4.30 8.12 9.02
C SER A 806 4.06 7.50 7.63
N PRO A 807 3.63 8.26 6.61
CA PRO A 807 3.41 7.74 5.26
C PRO A 807 4.74 7.40 4.56
N LEU A 808 4.69 6.63 3.48
CA LEU A 808 5.89 6.19 2.76
C LEU A 808 6.59 7.30 1.96
N ASN A 809 5.91 8.41 1.68
CA ASN A 809 6.40 9.54 0.89
C ASN A 809 6.79 10.76 1.73
N SER A 810 6.94 10.60 3.05
CA SER A 810 7.36 11.66 3.97
C SER A 810 8.32 11.13 5.01
N ASP A 811 9.28 11.96 5.43
CA ASP A 811 10.14 11.68 6.60
C ASP A 811 9.48 12.10 7.92
N LYS A 812 8.28 12.70 7.87
CA LYS A 812 7.54 13.20 9.03
C LYS A 812 6.74 12.13 9.77
N TRP A 813 6.88 12.15 11.09
CA TRP A 813 6.07 11.44 12.07
C TRP A 813 4.94 12.33 12.57
N TYR A 814 3.80 11.70 12.80
CA TYR A 814 2.56 12.30 13.28
C TYR A 814 2.05 11.51 14.48
N PHE A 815 1.61 12.23 15.51
CA PHE A 815 0.91 11.69 16.68
C PHE A 815 -0.58 11.55 16.36
N VAL A 816 -1.14 10.41 16.75
CA VAL A 816 -2.58 10.08 16.64
C VAL A 816 -3.03 9.55 18.02
N PRO A 817 -4.18 9.99 18.56
CA PRO A 817 -4.62 9.64 19.92
C PRO A 817 -5.01 8.16 20.06
N TRP A 818 -4.78 7.58 21.24
CA TRP A 818 -5.21 6.24 21.64
C TRP A 818 -5.51 6.16 23.15
N ASP A 819 -6.53 5.39 23.58
CA ASP A 819 -6.94 5.21 25.00
C ASP A 819 -6.98 6.52 25.84
N TYR A 820 -8.07 7.28 25.72
CA TYR A 820 -8.29 8.54 26.44
C TYR A 820 -9.29 8.42 27.60
N ASP A 821 -9.68 7.21 28.01
CA ASP A 821 -10.59 7.03 29.15
C ASP A 821 -9.96 7.42 30.50
N GLY A 822 -8.64 7.29 30.65
CA GLY A 822 -7.88 7.77 31.81
C GLY A 822 -7.83 9.30 31.98
N GLY A 823 -8.20 10.07 30.94
CA GLY A 823 -8.23 11.52 30.99
C GLY A 823 -9.38 12.09 31.84
N TRP A 824 -9.62 13.39 31.70
CA TRP A 824 -10.68 14.14 32.39
C TRP A 824 -10.64 13.94 33.92
N GLU A 825 -9.43 14.10 34.48
CA GLU A 825 -9.06 13.88 35.88
C GLU A 825 -9.38 12.48 36.45
N LEU A 826 -9.64 11.47 35.61
CA LEU A 826 -9.94 10.11 36.10
C LEU A 826 -8.71 9.49 36.80
N GLN A 827 -7.54 9.53 36.16
CA GLN A 827 -6.27 9.08 36.75
C GLN A 827 -5.97 9.76 38.10
N ARG A 828 -6.24 11.07 38.23
CA ARG A 828 -6.11 11.80 39.52
C ARG A 828 -7.13 11.32 40.55
N GLY A 829 -8.39 11.12 40.15
CA GLY A 829 -9.44 10.59 41.02
C GLY A 829 -9.13 9.19 41.54
N LEU A 830 -8.53 8.34 40.71
CA LEU A 830 -8.05 7.00 41.05
C LEU A 830 -6.72 6.99 41.82
N ARG A 831 -6.05 8.15 41.98
CA ARG A 831 -4.71 8.30 42.58
C ARG A 831 -3.65 7.42 41.90
N SER A 832 -3.76 7.23 40.58
CA SER A 832 -2.86 6.38 39.80
C SER A 832 -1.64 7.11 39.24
N ILE A 833 -1.51 8.42 39.50
CA ILE A 833 -0.42 9.28 39.03
C ILE A 833 0.18 10.08 40.19
N SER A 834 1.38 10.61 39.97
CA SER A 834 2.16 11.37 40.96
C SER A 834 1.71 12.83 41.09
N ASP A 835 2.05 13.47 42.21
CA ASP A 835 1.88 14.92 42.39
C ASP A 835 2.73 15.75 41.41
N TYR A 836 3.81 15.20 40.86
CA TYR A 836 4.60 15.87 39.80
C TYR A 836 3.89 15.87 38.43
N SER A 837 2.91 14.98 38.19
CA SER A 837 2.23 14.78 36.90
C SER A 837 1.30 15.93 36.55
N ASN A 838 1.87 17.07 36.17
CA ASN A 838 1.19 18.28 35.70
C ASN A 838 1.90 18.81 34.47
N GLY A 839 1.16 19.54 33.61
CA GLY A 839 1.71 20.34 32.53
C GLY A 839 2.77 19.63 31.69
N ILE A 840 3.99 20.17 31.72
CA ILE A 840 5.16 19.63 31.01
C ILE A 840 6.06 18.78 31.91
N SER A 841 5.98 18.92 33.24
CA SER A 841 6.67 18.02 34.18
C SER A 841 6.30 16.55 33.96
N ASN A 842 5.05 16.28 33.55
CA ASN A 842 4.61 14.92 33.20
C ASN A 842 5.44 14.28 32.08
N TYR A 843 5.79 15.05 31.05
CA TYR A 843 6.54 14.57 29.89
C TYR A 843 8.06 14.61 30.10
N TRP A 844 8.53 15.06 31.26
CA TRP A 844 9.94 15.40 31.47
C TRP A 844 10.87 14.18 31.52
N GLY A 845 10.32 12.96 31.65
CA GLY A 845 11.06 11.70 31.53
C GLY A 845 11.32 11.24 30.09
N SER A 846 10.62 11.79 29.09
CA SER A 846 10.77 11.42 27.68
C SER A 846 11.86 12.22 26.99
N VAL A 847 12.72 11.55 26.22
CA VAL A 847 13.89 12.17 25.56
C VAL A 847 13.46 13.28 24.59
N LEU A 848 12.43 13.02 23.78
CA LEU A 848 11.92 14.00 22.81
C LEU A 848 11.37 15.24 23.52
N HIS A 849 10.48 15.03 24.47
CA HIS A 849 9.74 16.11 25.13
C HIS A 849 10.64 16.93 26.06
N ASN A 850 11.51 16.29 26.86
CA ASN A 850 12.48 16.97 27.72
C ASN A 850 13.38 17.91 26.92
N ARG A 851 13.97 17.41 25.82
CA ARG A 851 14.82 18.22 24.93
C ARG A 851 14.04 19.39 24.33
N PHE A 852 12.77 19.20 23.96
CA PHE A 852 11.94 20.25 23.37
C PHE A 852 11.61 21.36 24.37
N PHE A 853 11.23 21.00 25.61
CA PHE A 853 10.79 21.95 26.64
C PHE A 853 11.93 22.69 27.37
N ARG A 854 13.19 22.26 27.22
CA ARG A 854 14.36 23.06 27.68
C ARG A 854 14.59 24.36 26.88
N SER A 855 13.81 24.61 25.82
CA SER A 855 13.78 25.87 25.10
C SER A 855 12.54 26.68 25.51
N GLU A 856 12.75 27.87 26.06
CA GLU A 856 11.67 28.80 26.42
C GLU A 856 10.78 29.13 25.20
N GLU A 857 11.38 29.38 24.03
CA GLU A 857 10.66 29.63 22.78
C GLU A 857 9.68 28.49 22.44
N ASN A 858 10.07 27.24 22.66
CA ASN A 858 9.24 26.07 22.43
C ASN A 858 8.13 25.91 23.47
N VAL A 859 8.38 26.28 24.73
CA VAL A 859 7.34 26.37 25.77
C VAL A 859 6.32 27.47 25.42
N GLN A 860 6.76 28.62 24.89
CA GLN A 860 5.84 29.67 24.41
C GLN A 860 5.02 29.22 23.19
N LYS A 861 5.59 28.42 22.27
CA LYS A 861 4.82 27.80 21.17
C LYS A 861 3.73 26.87 21.69
N LEU A 862 4.03 26.04 22.70
CA LEU A 862 3.04 25.18 23.34
C LEU A 862 1.96 26.02 24.05
N LYS A 863 2.35 27.03 24.84
CA LYS A 863 1.40 27.93 25.54
C LYS A 863 0.44 28.58 24.54
N LYS A 864 0.95 29.14 23.44
CA LYS A 864 0.12 29.71 22.37
C LYS A 864 -0.84 28.69 21.77
N LYS A 865 -0.42 27.44 21.55
CA LYS A 865 -1.31 26.37 21.05
C LYS A 865 -2.36 25.96 22.09
N ILE A 866 -2.03 25.98 23.38
CA ILE A 866 -3.00 25.77 24.47
C ILE A 866 -4.04 26.90 24.46
N ASP A 867 -3.64 28.17 24.37
CA ASP A 867 -4.55 29.33 24.31
C ASP A 867 -5.47 29.28 23.07
N GLU A 868 -4.96 28.79 21.94
CA GLU A 868 -5.70 28.53 20.69
C GLU A 868 -6.73 27.40 20.88
N LEU A 869 -6.31 26.25 21.39
CA LEU A 869 -7.21 25.10 21.60
C LEU A 869 -8.23 25.33 22.73
N TYR A 870 -7.93 26.17 23.71
CA TYR A 870 -8.87 26.54 24.77
C TYR A 870 -10.10 27.28 24.25
N GLN A 871 -10.08 27.82 23.02
CA GLN A 871 -11.31 28.33 22.37
C GLN A 871 -12.31 27.21 22.04
N SER A 872 -11.83 25.98 21.82
CA SER A 872 -12.63 24.81 21.46
C SER A 872 -12.74 23.77 22.59
N ILE A 873 -11.82 23.78 23.56
CA ILE A 873 -11.74 22.86 24.70
C ILE A 873 -11.79 23.69 25.99
N ASN A 874 -12.99 24.16 26.34
CA ASN A 874 -13.27 24.93 27.56
C ASN A 874 -14.57 24.44 28.21
N LYS A 875 -14.94 25.05 29.35
CA LYS A 875 -16.13 24.67 30.11
C LYS A 875 -17.40 24.69 29.26
N GLU A 876 -17.64 25.75 28.50
CA GLU A 876 -18.87 25.90 27.70
C GLU A 876 -18.96 24.85 26.58
N THR A 877 -17.90 24.68 25.81
CA THR A 877 -17.87 23.74 24.68
C THR A 877 -17.91 22.28 25.15
N VAL A 878 -17.27 21.96 26.28
CA VAL A 878 -17.31 20.61 26.87
C VAL A 878 -18.66 20.33 27.52
N THR A 879 -19.26 21.27 28.29
CA THR A 879 -20.64 21.13 28.83
C THR A 879 -21.61 20.77 27.70
N LYS A 880 -21.60 21.51 26.60
CA LYS A 880 -22.50 21.26 25.46
C LYS A 880 -22.38 19.83 24.88
N ARG A 881 -21.18 19.25 24.84
CA ARG A 881 -20.96 17.86 24.41
C ARG A 881 -21.40 16.86 25.48
N VAL A 882 -21.02 17.10 26.74
CA VAL A 882 -21.38 16.27 27.88
C VAL A 882 -22.90 16.15 28.02
N ASP A 883 -23.65 17.25 27.91
CA ASP A 883 -25.11 17.27 27.97
C ASP A 883 -25.76 16.45 26.83
N ALA A 884 -25.19 16.52 25.61
CA ALA A 884 -25.67 15.74 24.48
C ALA A 884 -25.47 14.23 24.69
N TYR A 885 -24.30 13.80 25.19
CA TYR A 885 -24.08 12.40 25.56
C TYR A 885 -24.91 11.98 26.77
N ARG A 886 -25.11 12.86 27.76
CA ARG A 886 -25.83 12.58 29.00
C ARG A 886 -27.22 12.02 28.73
N GLY A 887 -28.00 12.66 27.86
CA GLY A 887 -29.33 12.18 27.44
C GLY A 887 -29.32 10.79 26.76
N THR A 888 -28.16 10.36 26.25
CA THR A 888 -27.95 9.06 25.61
C THR A 888 -27.52 7.99 26.61
N VAL A 889 -26.61 8.32 27.53
CA VAL A 889 -25.99 7.34 28.45
C VAL A 889 -26.72 7.18 29.78
N GLU A 890 -27.32 8.24 30.32
CA GLU A 890 -27.96 8.25 31.64
C GLU A 890 -29.07 7.19 31.82
N PRO A 891 -29.90 6.85 30.79
CA PRO A 891 -30.84 5.73 30.89
C PRO A 891 -30.17 4.39 31.19
N PHE A 892 -28.97 4.15 30.66
CA PHE A 892 -28.18 2.93 30.91
C PHE A 892 -27.53 2.97 32.30
N LEU A 893 -26.89 4.10 32.65
CA LEU A 893 -26.20 4.25 33.95
C LEU A 893 -27.16 4.09 35.15
N LYS A 894 -28.44 4.43 34.96
CA LYS A 894 -29.50 4.29 35.99
C LYS A 894 -30.30 2.99 35.90
N SER A 895 -29.92 2.06 35.01
CA SER A 895 -30.60 0.78 34.78
C SER A 895 -29.67 -0.42 34.93
N ASP A 896 -30.26 -1.61 35.05
CA ASP A 896 -29.50 -2.85 34.95
C ASP A 896 -29.02 -3.10 33.51
N PRO A 897 -27.84 -3.70 33.30
CA PRO A 897 -26.92 -4.19 34.32
C PRO A 897 -25.97 -3.11 34.90
N ASP A 898 -25.85 -1.94 34.26
CA ASP A 898 -24.74 -1.00 34.50
C ASP A 898 -24.75 -0.31 35.87
N ILE A 899 -25.94 0.01 36.41
CA ILE A 899 -26.07 0.63 37.75
C ILE A 899 -25.38 -0.19 38.85
N ARG A 900 -25.29 -1.52 38.69
CA ARG A 900 -24.64 -2.44 39.65
C ARG A 900 -23.11 -2.35 39.67
N PHE A 901 -22.51 -1.66 38.70
CA PHE A 901 -21.06 -1.64 38.44
C PHE A 901 -20.49 -0.22 38.29
N LEU A 902 -21.24 0.82 38.68
CA LEU A 902 -20.72 2.18 38.70
C LEU A 902 -19.68 2.37 39.82
N PRO A 903 -18.53 3.03 39.56
CA PRO A 903 -17.56 3.41 40.58
C PRO A 903 -18.08 4.43 41.62
N VAL A 904 -19.12 5.19 41.25
CA VAL A 904 -19.80 6.19 42.09
C VAL A 904 -21.28 5.84 42.20
N LYS A 905 -21.99 6.41 43.18
CA LYS A 905 -23.44 6.20 43.29
C LYS A 905 -24.19 6.95 42.17
N ALA A 906 -25.35 6.44 41.79
CA ALA A 906 -26.16 7.01 40.71
C ALA A 906 -26.67 8.44 40.97
N ASP A 907 -26.75 8.87 42.24
CA ASP A 907 -27.07 10.24 42.68
C ASP A 907 -25.88 11.20 42.60
N GLN A 908 -24.68 10.69 42.30
CA GLN A 908 -23.44 11.47 42.14
C GLN A 908 -23.05 11.68 40.67
N LEU A 909 -23.79 11.10 39.71
CA LEU A 909 -23.50 11.20 38.27
C LEU A 909 -23.52 12.65 37.76
N ASP A 910 -24.48 13.46 38.23
CA ASP A 910 -24.60 14.88 37.89
C ASP A 910 -23.32 15.65 38.25
N GLN A 911 -22.79 15.45 39.46
CA GLN A 911 -21.55 16.06 39.92
C GLN A 911 -20.34 15.61 39.09
N GLU A 912 -20.36 14.38 38.56
CA GLU A 912 -19.28 13.86 37.72
C GLU A 912 -19.33 14.46 36.30
N PHE A 913 -20.52 14.64 35.72
CA PHE A 913 -20.68 15.35 34.45
C PHE A 913 -20.21 16.82 34.55
N ASP A 914 -20.62 17.52 35.62
CA ASP A 914 -20.16 18.88 35.93
C ASP A 914 -18.63 18.92 36.10
N ARG A 915 -18.07 17.94 36.83
CA ARG A 915 -16.62 17.84 37.06
C ARG A 915 -15.85 17.68 35.76
N ILE A 916 -16.31 16.83 34.82
CA ILE A 916 -15.69 16.63 33.50
C ILE A 916 -15.66 17.94 32.72
N ALA A 917 -16.78 18.67 32.68
CA ALA A 917 -16.86 19.94 31.96
C ALA A 917 -15.88 21.00 32.47
N GLU A 918 -15.57 21.01 33.76
CA GLU A 918 -14.63 21.97 34.35
C GLU A 918 -13.14 21.61 34.22
N VAL A 919 -12.80 20.40 33.75
CA VAL A 919 -11.39 19.95 33.66
C VAL A 919 -10.49 20.92 32.89
N PRO A 920 -10.86 21.45 31.71
CA PRO A 920 -9.93 22.28 30.93
C PRO A 920 -9.46 23.53 31.68
N ALA A 921 -10.34 24.15 32.48
CA ALA A 921 -9.99 25.32 33.28
C ALA A 921 -9.02 24.97 34.42
N ARG A 922 -9.25 23.83 35.09
CA ARG A 922 -8.33 23.33 36.15
C ARG A 922 -7.00 22.88 35.57
N SER A 923 -7.00 22.24 34.40
CA SER A 923 -5.78 21.83 33.69
C SER A 923 -4.95 23.01 33.20
N LEU A 924 -5.58 24.05 32.64
CA LEU A 924 -4.90 25.29 32.26
C LEU A 924 -4.27 25.97 33.49
N LYS A 925 -4.96 25.98 34.63
CA LYS A 925 -4.38 26.46 35.90
C LYS A 925 -3.17 25.62 36.31
N ARG A 926 -3.29 24.28 36.36
CA ARG A 926 -2.19 23.35 36.68
C ARG A 926 -0.99 23.52 35.76
N PHE A 927 -1.21 23.73 34.45
CA PHE A 927 -0.14 23.98 33.49
C PHE A 927 0.62 25.27 33.80
N ASN A 928 -0.08 26.38 34.05
CA ASN A 928 0.58 27.64 34.41
C ASN A 928 1.33 27.55 35.75
N GLU A 929 0.78 26.84 36.75
CA GLU A 929 1.46 26.55 38.02
C GLU A 929 2.67 25.60 37.86
N ASP A 930 2.63 24.69 36.89
CA ASP A 930 3.74 23.78 36.57
C ASP A 930 4.92 24.49 35.90
N LEU A 931 4.67 25.54 35.11
CA LEU A 931 5.74 26.32 34.49
C LEU A 931 6.66 26.96 35.54
N GLU A 932 6.10 27.49 36.63
CA GLU A 932 6.82 28.12 37.76
C GLU A 932 7.48 27.13 38.74
N LYS A 933 7.33 25.82 38.55
CA LYS A 933 7.99 24.83 39.41
C LYS A 933 9.33 24.37 38.83
N PRO A 934 10.31 24.02 39.68
CA PRO A 934 11.41 23.16 39.25
C PRO A 934 10.87 21.86 38.64
N LYS A 935 11.61 21.29 37.69
CA LYS A 935 11.17 20.10 36.93
C LYS A 935 11.69 18.81 37.58
N PRO A 936 10.93 17.70 37.52
CA PRO A 936 11.31 16.44 38.18
C PRO A 936 12.60 15.85 37.62
N PHE A 937 13.26 15.04 38.45
CA PHE A 937 14.61 14.50 38.25
C PHE A 937 14.69 13.08 38.85
N TYR A 938 15.71 12.30 38.53
CA TYR A 938 15.88 10.95 39.08
C TYR A 938 16.86 10.91 40.27
N LEU A 939 16.59 10.04 41.23
CA LEU A 939 17.50 9.67 42.31
C LEU A 939 18.45 8.57 41.81
N GLY A 940 19.76 8.83 41.87
CA GLY A 940 20.78 7.90 41.41
C GLY A 940 20.96 6.69 42.32
N ASP A 941 21.75 5.73 41.84
CA ASP A 941 22.09 4.54 42.62
C ASP A 941 23.03 4.86 43.80
N LEU A 942 22.98 4.03 44.84
CA LEU A 942 23.79 4.21 46.04
C LEU A 942 25.26 3.84 45.74
N LEU A 943 26.16 4.82 45.89
CA LEU A 943 27.59 4.62 45.67
C LEU A 943 28.32 4.40 47.00
N ARG A 944 29.44 3.67 46.95
CA ARG A 944 30.35 3.45 48.09
C ARG A 944 31.75 3.93 47.72
N GLU A 945 32.23 4.96 48.41
CA GLU A 945 33.56 5.55 48.18
C GLU A 945 34.33 5.65 49.50
N ASN A 946 35.55 5.11 49.56
CA ASN A 946 36.42 5.18 50.75
C ASN A 946 35.76 4.73 52.07
N GLY A 947 34.85 3.74 52.01
CA GLY A 947 34.09 3.24 53.17
C GLY A 947 32.89 4.12 53.58
N LYS A 948 32.61 5.18 52.83
CA LYS A 948 31.46 6.07 53.03
C LYS A 948 30.32 5.74 52.07
N THR A 949 29.12 6.12 52.48
CA THR A 949 27.87 5.97 51.72
C THR A 949 27.59 7.27 50.97
N VAL A 950 27.51 7.22 49.65
CA VAL A 950 27.31 8.41 48.81
C VAL A 950 25.97 8.31 48.07
N PHE A 951 25.11 9.29 48.29
CA PHE A 951 23.82 9.47 47.63
C PHE A 951 23.98 10.53 46.55
N VAL A 952 23.57 10.24 45.32
CA VAL A 952 23.64 11.16 44.17
C VAL A 952 22.29 11.26 43.48
N TRP A 953 22.00 12.40 42.84
CA TRP A 953 20.78 12.59 42.05
C TRP A 953 21.02 13.53 40.86
N ASP A 954 20.11 13.49 39.89
CA ASP A 954 20.15 14.36 38.71
C ASP A 954 19.89 15.82 39.08
N GLN A 955 20.54 16.75 38.38
CA GLN A 955 20.25 18.16 38.53
C GLN A 955 18.85 18.49 37.95
N SER A 956 17.98 19.01 38.81
CA SER A 956 16.70 19.60 38.43
C SER A 956 16.89 20.78 37.48
N PHE A 957 15.87 21.09 36.69
CA PHE A 957 15.86 22.22 35.77
C PHE A 957 14.79 23.23 36.16
N ASP A 958 15.07 24.51 35.93
CA ASP A 958 14.15 25.63 36.12
C ASP A 958 13.98 26.38 34.79
N LEU A 959 12.77 26.85 34.47
CA LEU A 959 12.51 27.53 33.19
C LEU A 959 12.81 29.02 33.23
N GLN A 960 12.71 29.62 34.41
CA GLN A 960 12.90 31.03 34.69
C GLN A 960 14.39 31.35 34.91
N GLY A 961 15.19 30.32 35.20
CA GLY A 961 16.62 30.44 35.52
C GLY A 961 16.86 30.73 37.01
N ASP A 962 15.89 30.45 37.87
CA ASP A 962 16.01 30.66 39.31
C ASP A 962 17.02 29.68 39.93
N ASP A 963 17.78 30.14 40.93
CA ASP A 963 18.70 29.29 41.72
C ASP A 963 17.91 28.18 42.41
N LEU A 964 18.30 26.93 42.17
CA LEU A 964 17.71 25.75 42.80
C LEU A 964 18.50 25.29 44.03
N VAL A 965 17.76 24.88 45.07
CA VAL A 965 18.31 24.23 46.26
C VAL A 965 17.60 22.92 46.59
N TYR A 966 18.30 21.99 47.22
CA TYR A 966 17.82 20.65 47.52
C TYR A 966 17.73 20.39 49.03
N ASP A 967 16.66 19.70 49.44
CA ASP A 967 16.48 19.15 50.77
C ASP A 967 16.50 17.62 50.69
N TRP A 968 17.61 17.02 51.12
CA TRP A 968 17.82 15.57 51.16
C TRP A 968 17.45 15.00 52.54
N THR A 969 16.72 13.88 52.58
CA THR A 969 16.29 13.24 53.83
C THR A 969 16.40 11.71 53.74
N LEU A 970 16.91 11.08 54.81
CA LEU A 970 17.00 9.63 55.02
C LEU A 970 16.21 9.22 56.27
N ALA A 971 15.42 8.17 56.20
CA ALA A 971 14.61 7.62 57.30
C ALA A 971 14.62 6.07 57.33
N LYS A 972 14.14 5.49 58.44
CA LYS A 972 13.95 4.03 58.60
C LYS A 972 12.59 3.52 58.12
N ASP A 973 11.65 4.42 57.83
CA ASP A 973 10.29 4.12 57.41
C ASP A 973 9.89 4.95 56.18
N PRO A 974 9.00 4.44 55.31
CA PRO A 974 8.61 5.14 54.08
C PRO A 974 7.74 6.38 54.31
N LEU A 975 7.22 6.57 55.54
CA LEU A 975 6.48 7.78 55.93
C LEU A 975 7.39 8.90 56.47
N PHE A 976 8.71 8.66 56.56
CA PHE A 976 9.69 9.60 57.12
C PHE A 976 9.39 10.05 58.56
N THR A 977 8.80 9.18 59.38
CA THR A 977 8.54 9.45 60.81
C THR A 977 9.77 9.20 61.69
N GLN A 978 10.72 8.37 61.23
CA GLN A 978 11.97 8.01 61.90
C GLN A 978 13.17 8.49 61.06
N ILE A 979 13.38 9.81 61.02
CA ILE A 979 14.49 10.43 60.29
C ILE A 979 15.83 10.02 60.92
N VAL A 980 16.76 9.59 60.08
CA VAL A 980 18.14 9.21 60.42
C VAL A 980 19.10 10.37 60.17
N ALA A 981 18.95 11.04 59.03
CA ALA A 981 19.75 12.18 58.64
C ALA A 981 18.95 13.10 57.68
N GLN A 982 19.24 14.39 57.72
CA GLN A 982 18.63 15.38 56.83
C GLN A 982 19.63 16.52 56.57
N GLN A 983 19.69 16.98 55.32
CA GLN A 983 20.44 18.16 54.89
C GLN A 983 19.50 19.04 54.06
N LYS A 984 19.62 20.38 54.19
CA LYS A 984 18.68 21.34 53.59
C LYS A 984 19.40 22.50 52.94
N ASN A 985 18.72 23.14 51.98
CA ASN A 985 19.24 24.27 51.20
C ASN A 985 20.57 23.95 50.48
N MET A 986 20.77 22.70 50.06
CA MET A 986 21.99 22.25 49.38
C MET A 986 22.02 22.78 47.95
N LYS A 987 23.21 23.17 47.45
CA LYS A 987 23.43 23.46 46.02
C LYS A 987 24.04 22.27 45.25
N GLU A 988 24.68 21.35 45.96
CA GLU A 988 25.26 20.13 45.40
C GLU A 988 24.20 19.03 45.23
N THR A 989 24.38 18.15 44.25
CA THR A 989 23.50 16.99 43.99
C THR A 989 24.04 15.69 44.58
N THR A 990 24.83 15.80 45.67
CA THR A 990 25.45 14.67 46.36
C THR A 990 25.39 14.86 47.88
N VAL A 991 25.23 13.76 48.62
CA VAL A 991 25.36 13.68 50.08
C VAL A 991 26.27 12.50 50.41
N THR A 992 27.35 12.75 51.15
CA THR A 992 28.22 11.71 51.68
C THR A 992 27.98 11.55 53.19
N LEU A 993 27.70 10.32 53.62
CA LEU A 993 27.62 9.90 55.03
C LEU A 993 28.67 8.83 55.33
N ASP A 994 28.99 8.64 56.61
CA ASP A 994 29.76 7.47 57.04
C ASP A 994 28.97 6.17 56.81
N ALA A 995 29.60 5.01 57.10
CA ALA A 995 28.97 3.71 56.88
C ALA A 995 27.65 3.60 57.66
N LEU A 996 26.54 3.38 56.94
CA LEU A 996 25.24 3.09 57.54
C LEU A 996 25.29 1.73 58.23
N GLN A 997 24.50 1.58 59.30
CA GLN A 997 24.31 0.28 59.95
C GLN A 997 23.50 -0.65 59.04
N PRO A 998 23.64 -1.98 59.16
CA PRO A 998 22.79 -2.91 58.42
C PRO A 998 21.30 -2.68 58.69
N GLY A 999 20.49 -2.70 57.64
CA GLY A 999 19.05 -2.44 57.72
C GLY A 999 18.44 -1.87 56.43
N GLU A 1000 17.13 -1.66 56.45
CA GLU A 1000 16.41 -0.98 55.39
C GLU A 1000 16.29 0.52 55.68
N TYR A 1001 16.50 1.34 54.66
CA TYR A 1001 16.35 2.78 54.74
C TYR A 1001 15.61 3.32 53.51
N TYR A 1002 15.03 4.50 53.67
CA TYR A 1002 14.24 5.20 52.67
C TYR A 1002 14.76 6.62 52.53
N TRP A 1003 14.96 7.10 51.31
CA TRP A 1003 15.48 8.44 51.09
C TRP A 1003 14.77 9.17 49.97
N LYS A 1004 14.72 10.50 50.09
CA LYS A 1004 14.11 11.41 49.12
C LYS A 1004 14.90 12.71 49.01
N VAL A 1005 14.68 13.40 47.90
CA VAL A 1005 15.13 14.76 47.68
C VAL A 1005 13.94 15.60 47.22
N ILE A 1006 13.78 16.78 47.83
CA ILE A 1006 12.85 17.81 47.37
C ILE A 1006 13.69 18.97 46.86
N VAL A 1007 13.45 19.41 45.62
CA VAL A 1007 14.07 20.62 45.07
C VAL A 1007 13.15 21.82 45.30
N ARG A 1008 13.72 23.00 45.53
CA ARG A 1008 13.01 24.26 45.77
C ARG A 1008 13.68 25.40 45.00
N ASP A 1009 12.89 26.32 44.46
CA ASP A 1009 13.36 27.59 43.88
C ASP A 1009 13.45 28.70 44.94
N GLN A 1010 13.82 29.92 44.53
CA GLN A 1010 13.85 31.10 45.41
C GLN A 1010 12.45 31.61 45.82
N LYS A 1011 11.40 31.31 45.04
CA LYS A 1011 10.01 31.75 45.29
C LYS A 1011 9.26 30.82 46.26
N GLY A 1012 9.84 29.66 46.56
CA GLY A 1012 9.28 28.63 47.44
C GLY A 1012 8.50 27.53 46.71
N ASN A 1013 8.47 27.53 45.38
CA ASN A 1013 7.93 26.43 44.59
C ASN A 1013 8.80 25.18 44.78
N GLN A 1014 8.18 24.00 44.76
CA GLN A 1014 8.86 22.75 45.09
C GLN A 1014 8.50 21.64 44.12
N GLN A 1015 9.40 20.68 43.95
CA GLN A 1015 9.19 19.48 43.14
C GLN A 1015 9.87 18.26 43.78
N ILE A 1016 9.32 17.08 43.49
CA ILE A 1016 9.84 15.78 43.91
C ILE A 1016 10.54 15.04 42.75
N ALA A 1017 11.33 14.03 43.08
CA ALA A 1017 11.91 13.12 42.10
C ALA A 1017 10.84 12.24 41.41
N PHE A 1018 11.21 11.65 40.27
CA PHE A 1018 10.39 10.67 39.54
C PHE A 1018 10.19 9.34 40.29
N ASP A 1019 11.14 8.98 41.15
CA ASP A 1019 11.24 7.66 41.77
C ASP A 1019 10.01 7.26 42.60
N ILE A 1020 9.63 5.99 42.53
CA ILE A 1020 8.48 5.44 43.24
C ILE A 1020 8.90 4.20 44.03
N TYR A 1021 8.69 4.23 45.34
CA TYR A 1021 8.72 3.05 46.18
C TYR A 1021 7.30 2.43 46.27
N ARG A 1022 7.19 1.11 46.26
CA ARG A 1022 5.92 0.39 46.47
C ARG A 1022 6.06 -0.53 47.68
N ASP A 1023 5.12 -0.44 48.61
CA ASP A 1023 5.13 -1.30 49.80
C ASP A 1023 4.70 -2.74 49.50
N SER A 1024 4.69 -3.60 50.52
CA SER A 1024 4.27 -5.01 50.40
C SER A 1024 2.80 -5.23 50.01
N ARG A 1025 2.00 -4.16 49.93
CA ARG A 1025 0.60 -4.14 49.47
C ARG A 1025 0.44 -3.43 48.13
N ASP A 1026 1.54 -3.14 47.45
CA ASP A 1026 1.61 -2.40 46.19
C ASP A 1026 1.14 -0.93 46.29
N LEU A 1027 1.15 -0.33 47.49
CA LEU A 1027 0.83 1.08 47.68
C LEU A 1027 2.02 1.95 47.23
N PRO A 1028 1.86 2.90 46.29
CA PRO A 1028 2.94 3.75 45.80
C PRO A 1028 3.26 4.91 46.75
N TYR A 1029 4.55 5.21 46.88
CA TYR A 1029 5.14 6.34 47.58
C TYR A 1029 6.05 7.08 46.58
N TYR A 1030 5.64 8.28 46.17
CA TYR A 1030 6.32 9.05 45.12
C TYR A 1030 7.47 9.90 45.66
N GLY A 1031 8.49 10.15 44.83
CA GLY A 1031 9.65 11.00 45.11
C GLY A 1031 10.75 10.33 45.95
N MET A 1032 10.82 9.00 46.01
CA MET A 1032 11.72 8.31 46.95
C MET A 1032 12.19 6.92 46.50
N ARG A 1033 13.36 6.50 47.01
CA ARG A 1033 13.91 5.13 46.83
C ARG A 1033 14.10 4.42 48.17
N GLN A 1034 13.91 3.10 48.16
CA GLN A 1034 14.37 2.20 49.23
C GLN A 1034 15.83 1.81 48.95
N ILE A 1035 16.64 1.70 50.00
CA ILE A 1035 17.95 1.04 49.98
C ILE A 1035 18.00 -0.02 51.08
N LYS A 1036 18.78 -1.08 50.84
CA LYS A 1036 19.11 -2.08 51.86
C LYS A 1036 20.61 -2.07 52.07
N VAL A 1037 21.02 -1.99 53.33
CA VAL A 1037 22.42 -2.06 53.75
C VAL A 1037 22.62 -3.42 54.40
N GLU A 1038 23.50 -4.22 53.82
CA GLU A 1038 23.98 -5.51 54.36
C GLU A 1038 25.16 -5.30 55.32
#